data_AF-A0A0C1Z9N8-F1
#
_entry.id   AF-A0A0C1Z9N8-F1
#
_cell.length_a   1.000
_cell.length_b   1.000
_cell.length_c   1.000
_cell.angle_alpha   90.00
_cell.angle_beta   90.00
_cell.angle_gamma   90.00
#
_symmetry.space_group_name_H-M   'P 1'
#
loop_
_entity.id
_entity.type
_entity.pdbx_description
1 polymer ?
#
loop_
_entity_poly.entity_id
_entity_poly.type
_entity_poly.pdbx_seq_one_letter_code
_entity_poly.pdbx_strand_id
1 'polypeptide(L)'
;MRILKAITTLLMLCLVTFNTAWAAEDDVVKVGDLVQINLPGEASLNKGFQVDKRGRINLPEIGPVFVAGYNETQLQNVITDNLKTVFRDVSNARVFIKQQQLLISVQGYVVKPGEYTLPSGSNIQMFLYEAGGLRAGAQLDKIIVKRGNKNIEFDYKRFLDTGDDSKLPTLESLDVLFVPASPLVGNIEQEFDAAKLANSGDSADSARAIKVFGEVNAPGSFTYKPNTTLVDVVMRAGGVTRYASVEQIRVITNNTPIMFNLKRYLDTGDQSLLPEILPGATIFVPKQEEEIKAGANVVYVMGEVAHPGAYEGKKGASFMDILANAGGPTRFAESRQIRVIKADGGVINFDLTAHTEGLSKQKVPTVGPGDAIFVPEKTDMNEKSWLKVAPSRAVAVMGEVVRPGRIEWSDEMDLIDLIAHVGGPTRRADTSKIEISNNGKVTKFDLDKYILQSSPHSKLPRVSAGTVVRVHALPDDPSDNKSQWVSQSSDASIYVFGQINAPGRYRFTKEMHFLDILSAADGPTKDADIHNIRVTHRGLGYAKVSKLNLSLYFETGDESILPDVRPGDTIYIPEKDKNWLDRSKESTVRVLGEVHAPGRYVFNDNMTILDLLAEAGGPSDSAYVEKISVVNMSCCQGQARVFNLVEFSKTANIYDLPVIRAGDTIYVPHKDESFAEKARAGLRDLLQITTTIVLIGAL
;
A
#
# COMPACT_ATOMS: atom_id res chain seq x y z
N MET A 1 27.24 35.24 81.37
CA MET A 1 27.90 35.61 80.09
C MET A 1 28.79 34.48 79.54
N ARG A 2 28.31 33.22 79.54
CA ARG A 2 28.99 32.06 78.90
C ARG A 2 28.04 31.20 78.04
N ILE A 3 26.73 31.35 78.19
CA ILE A 3 25.72 30.58 77.43
C ILE A 3 25.45 31.21 76.04
N LEU A 4 25.58 32.55 75.92
CA LEU A 4 25.30 33.25 74.66
C LEU A 4 26.40 33.07 73.59
N LYS A 5 27.64 32.69 73.98
CA LYS A 5 28.73 32.37 73.05
C LYS A 5 28.70 30.92 72.54
N ALA A 6 28.01 30.02 73.25
CA ALA A 6 27.87 28.62 72.83
C ALA A 6 26.76 28.44 71.76
N ILE A 7 25.70 29.26 71.81
CA ILE A 7 24.59 29.20 70.86
C ILE A 7 25.00 29.80 69.49
N THR A 8 25.86 30.83 69.50
CA THR A 8 26.33 31.46 68.26
C THR A 8 27.38 30.63 67.51
N THR A 9 28.18 29.81 68.21
CA THR A 9 29.12 28.87 67.56
C THR A 9 28.42 27.60 67.06
N LEU A 10 27.34 27.15 67.71
CA LEU A 10 26.54 26.02 67.23
C LEU A 10 25.69 26.40 65.99
N LEU A 11 25.20 27.64 65.91
CA LEU A 11 24.43 28.12 64.76
C LEU A 11 25.31 28.38 63.51
N MET A 12 26.59 28.74 63.71
CA MET A 12 27.52 28.98 62.60
C MET A 12 28.15 27.69 62.06
N LEU A 13 28.21 26.61 62.86
CA LEU A 13 28.66 25.29 62.39
C LEU A 13 27.55 24.51 61.66
N CYS A 14 26.28 24.80 61.94
CA CYS A 14 25.14 24.16 61.28
C CYS A 14 24.79 24.77 59.91
N LEU A 15 25.36 25.93 59.55
CA LEU A 15 25.15 26.59 58.26
C LEU A 15 26.16 26.18 57.16
N VAL A 16 27.11 25.28 57.45
CA VAL A 16 28.15 24.86 56.49
C VAL A 16 27.96 23.43 55.95
N THR A 17 26.93 22.70 56.40
CA THR A 17 26.70 21.30 55.95
C THR A 17 25.26 21.05 55.52
N PHE A 18 24.74 21.82 54.58
CA PHE A 18 23.62 21.40 53.73
C PHE A 18 23.77 22.00 52.33
N ASN A 19 24.92 21.75 51.70
CA ASN A 19 24.97 21.65 50.24
C ASN A 19 24.47 20.25 49.88
N THR A 20 23.15 20.03 49.91
CA THR A 20 22.58 19.03 49.02
C THR A 20 22.74 19.62 47.63
N ALA A 21 23.83 19.27 46.97
CA ALA A 21 23.86 19.28 45.52
C ALA A 21 22.61 18.51 45.08
N TRP A 22 21.61 19.24 44.56
CA TRP A 22 20.71 18.63 43.59
C TRP A 22 21.63 18.15 42.48
N ALA A 23 22.02 16.87 42.54
CA ALA A 23 22.50 16.19 41.36
C ALA A 23 21.32 16.27 40.39
N ALA A 24 21.43 17.16 39.40
CA ALA A 24 20.63 17.03 38.20
C ALA A 24 20.86 15.59 37.74
N GLU A 25 19.80 14.79 37.79
CA GLU A 25 19.81 13.45 37.24
C GLU A 25 20.01 13.67 35.74
N ASP A 26 21.25 13.49 35.26
CA ASP A 26 21.60 13.69 33.85
C ASP A 26 20.62 12.87 33.01
N ASP A 27 19.84 13.55 32.16
CA ASP A 27 18.92 12.89 31.24
C ASP A 27 19.72 11.99 30.29
N VAL A 28 19.71 10.69 30.59
CA VAL A 28 20.35 9.67 29.77
C VAL A 28 19.42 9.24 28.64
N VAL A 29 20.00 8.94 27.48
CA VAL A 29 19.27 8.42 26.32
C VAL A 29 18.67 7.04 26.65
N LYS A 30 17.37 6.90 26.46
CA LYS A 30 16.62 5.65 26.62
C LYS A 30 16.19 5.08 25.27
N VAL A 31 15.85 3.79 25.26
CA VAL A 31 15.27 3.13 24.09
C VAL A 31 13.93 3.76 23.76
N GLY A 32 13.72 4.10 22.49
CA GLY A 32 12.54 4.83 22.02
C GLY A 32 12.76 6.33 21.85
N ASP A 33 13.74 6.93 22.54
CA ASP A 33 13.99 8.37 22.49
C ASP A 33 14.31 8.87 21.08
N LEU A 34 14.04 10.16 20.85
CA LEU A 34 14.34 10.84 19.61
C LEU A 34 15.55 11.76 19.79
N VAL A 35 16.68 11.41 19.18
CA VAL A 35 17.91 12.20 19.19
C VAL A 35 17.94 13.15 18.00
N GLN A 36 18.05 14.45 18.22
CA GLN A 36 18.23 15.42 17.13
C GLN A 36 19.71 15.64 16.87
N ILE A 37 20.10 15.58 15.61
CA ILE A 37 21.42 15.97 15.13
C ILE A 37 21.22 17.19 14.24
N ASN A 38 21.99 18.24 14.47
CA ASN A 38 21.98 19.44 13.66
C ASN A 38 23.41 19.69 13.18
N LEU A 39 23.63 19.52 11.88
CA LEU A 39 24.90 19.85 11.23
C LEU A 39 24.59 20.86 10.10
N PRO A 40 25.00 22.13 10.24
CA PRO A 40 24.80 23.14 9.20
C PRO A 40 25.36 22.67 7.85
N GLY A 41 24.58 22.82 6.78
CA GLY A 41 24.95 22.36 5.43
C GLY A 41 24.49 20.94 5.09
N GLU A 42 24.15 20.10 6.08
CA GLU A 42 23.77 18.70 5.86
C GLU A 42 22.30 18.41 6.20
N ALA A 43 21.43 18.57 5.20
CA ALA A 43 19.98 18.40 5.37
C ALA A 43 19.57 16.96 5.76
N SER A 44 20.36 15.95 5.37
CA SER A 44 20.11 14.54 5.69
C SER A 44 20.22 14.24 7.19
N LEU A 45 21.03 15.02 7.91
CA LEU A 45 21.26 14.89 9.35
C LEU A 45 20.33 15.77 10.19
N ASN A 46 19.77 16.84 9.64
CA ASN A 46 18.89 17.79 10.35
C ASN A 46 17.49 17.24 10.64
N LYS A 47 17.40 16.03 11.21
CA LYS A 47 16.17 15.33 11.60
C LYS A 47 16.36 14.58 12.92
N GLY A 48 15.26 14.12 13.49
CA GLY A 48 15.28 13.25 14.67
C GLY A 48 15.58 11.79 14.28
N PHE A 49 16.46 11.15 15.02
CA PHE A 49 16.81 9.73 14.89
C PHE A 49 16.32 8.98 16.12
N GLN A 50 15.43 8.01 15.89
CA GLN A 50 14.86 7.22 16.96
C GLN A 50 15.82 6.14 17.43
N VAL A 51 15.94 5.95 18.74
CA VAL A 51 16.76 4.91 19.36
C VAL A 51 16.05 3.56 19.25
N ASP A 52 16.68 2.62 18.54
CA ASP A 52 16.16 1.27 18.32
C ASP A 52 16.18 0.41 19.61
N LYS A 53 15.57 -0.79 19.55
CA LYS A 53 15.51 -1.76 20.67
C LYS A 53 16.89 -2.24 21.16
N ARG A 54 17.93 -2.06 20.34
CA ARG A 54 19.32 -2.40 20.67
C ARG A 54 20.08 -1.19 21.22
N GLY A 55 19.40 -0.06 21.44
CA GLY A 55 19.98 1.17 21.96
C GLY A 55 20.79 1.96 20.94
N ARG A 56 20.51 1.81 19.64
CA ARG A 56 21.28 2.43 18.56
C ARG A 56 20.42 3.39 17.74
N ILE A 57 21.05 4.42 17.17
CA ILE A 57 20.45 5.25 16.12
C ILE A 57 21.10 4.92 14.77
N ASN A 58 20.34 4.98 13.69
CA ASN A 58 20.85 4.70 12.35
C ASN A 58 21.15 6.02 11.61
N LEU A 59 22.43 6.33 11.45
CA LEU A 59 22.88 7.53 10.76
C LEU A 59 23.06 7.27 9.26
N PRO A 60 22.71 8.23 8.38
CA PRO A 60 23.04 8.14 6.97
C PRO A 60 24.56 8.00 6.77
N GLU A 61 24.98 7.18 5.81
CA GLU A 61 26.38 6.98 5.38
C GLU A 61 27.33 6.33 6.40
N ILE A 62 26.98 6.34 7.69
CA ILE A 62 27.75 5.74 8.80
C ILE A 62 27.11 4.42 9.26
N GLY A 63 25.78 4.35 9.30
CA GLY A 63 25.03 3.20 9.80
C GLY A 63 24.73 3.26 11.30
N PRO A 64 24.59 2.11 11.99
CA PRO A 64 24.06 2.05 13.34
C PRO A 64 25.11 2.42 14.41
N VAL A 65 24.80 3.42 15.24
CA VAL A 65 25.65 3.90 16.34
C VAL A 65 24.94 3.71 17.68
N PHE A 66 25.60 3.06 18.65
CA PHE A 66 25.06 2.85 19.99
C PHE A 66 25.05 4.15 20.80
N VAL A 67 23.90 4.48 21.40
CA VAL A 67 23.68 5.73 22.13
C VAL A 67 22.92 5.58 23.46
N ALA A 68 22.28 4.44 23.70
CA ALA A 68 21.51 4.24 24.92
C ALA A 68 22.41 4.27 26.17
N GLY A 69 21.96 4.97 27.20
CA GLY A 69 22.68 5.18 28.45
C GLY A 69 23.69 6.33 28.43
N TYR A 70 23.87 7.02 27.30
CA TYR A 70 24.72 8.21 27.23
C TYR A 70 23.98 9.45 27.72
N ASN A 71 24.67 10.30 28.47
CA ASN A 71 24.21 11.67 28.72
C ASN A 71 24.49 12.56 27.50
N GLU A 72 23.96 13.79 27.46
CA GLU A 72 24.07 14.66 26.28
C GLU A 72 25.53 14.93 25.86
N THR A 73 26.45 15.05 26.81
CA THR A 73 27.88 15.28 26.51
C THR A 73 28.53 14.06 25.87
N GLN A 74 28.27 12.87 26.42
CA GLN A 74 28.74 11.60 25.84
C GLN A 74 28.12 11.35 24.46
N LEU A 75 26.83 11.65 24.31
CA LEU A 75 26.09 11.54 23.07
C LEU A 75 26.70 12.45 21.99
N GLN A 76 26.93 13.73 22.31
CA GLN A 76 27.59 14.67 21.41
C GLN A 76 28.95 14.14 20.95
N ASN A 77 29.79 13.68 21.88
CA ASN A 77 31.14 13.20 21.55
C ASN A 77 31.10 11.96 20.65
N VAL A 78 30.32 10.94 21.02
CA VAL A 78 30.24 9.69 20.25
C VAL A 78 29.70 9.93 18.85
N ILE A 79 28.65 10.74 18.70
CA ILE A 79 28.09 11.04 17.38
C ILE A 79 29.06 11.88 16.56
N THR A 80 29.71 12.89 17.15
CA THR A 80 30.69 13.71 16.44
C THR A 80 31.90 12.89 15.98
N ASP A 81 32.39 11.95 16.79
CA ASP A 81 33.50 11.07 16.43
C ASP A 81 33.15 10.11 15.29
N ASN A 82 31.92 9.58 15.27
CA ASN A 82 31.42 8.79 14.15
C ASN A 82 31.20 9.65 12.89
N LEU A 83 30.77 10.90 13.02
CA LEU A 83 30.59 11.80 11.87
C LEU A 83 31.92 12.15 11.20
N LYS A 84 33.04 12.24 11.95
CA LYS A 84 34.38 12.52 11.38
C LYS A 84 34.87 11.49 10.37
N THR A 85 34.31 10.27 10.35
CA THR A 85 34.73 9.25 9.38
C THR A 85 34.26 9.56 7.96
N VAL A 86 33.22 10.39 7.82
CA VAL A 86 32.60 10.74 6.53
C VAL A 86 32.67 12.25 6.26
N PHE A 87 32.44 13.09 7.27
CA PHE A 87 32.38 14.55 7.15
C PHE A 87 33.71 15.21 7.54
N ARG A 88 34.14 16.20 6.73
CA ARG A 88 35.42 16.92 6.94
C ARG A 88 35.38 17.92 8.10
N ASP A 89 34.25 18.59 8.30
CA ASP A 89 34.05 19.55 9.37
C ASP A 89 32.76 19.24 10.13
N VAL A 90 32.90 18.93 11.41
CA VAL A 90 31.81 18.61 12.33
C VAL A 90 31.81 19.54 13.54
N SER A 91 32.63 20.60 13.52
CA SER A 91 32.83 21.51 14.67
C SER A 91 31.54 22.21 15.10
N ASN A 92 30.61 22.42 14.16
CA ASN A 92 29.31 23.05 14.40
C ASN A 92 28.17 22.04 14.58
N ALA A 93 28.47 20.73 14.71
CA ALA A 93 27.46 19.71 14.98
C ALA A 93 26.87 19.90 16.39
N ARG A 94 25.55 19.91 16.50
CA ARG A 94 24.84 19.87 17.79
C ARG A 94 23.98 18.62 17.88
N VAL A 95 24.13 17.88 18.96
CA VAL A 95 23.42 16.64 19.24
C VAL A 95 22.81 16.71 20.62
N PHE A 96 21.51 16.47 20.71
CA PHE A 96 20.78 16.54 21.97
C PHE A 96 19.53 15.67 21.92
N ILE A 97 18.97 15.35 23.08
CA ILE A 97 17.74 14.57 23.17
C ILE A 97 16.57 15.52 22.86
N LYS A 98 15.87 15.26 21.76
CA LYS A 98 14.74 16.11 21.34
C LYS A 98 13.49 15.78 22.13
N GLN A 99 13.21 14.49 22.30
CA GLN A 99 12.03 13.98 22.97
C GLN A 99 12.38 12.67 23.67
N GLN A 100 12.05 12.58 24.96
CA GLN A 100 12.05 11.32 25.69
C GLN A 100 10.77 10.55 25.39
N GLN A 101 10.89 9.27 25.07
CA GLN A 101 9.77 8.44 24.64
C GLN A 101 9.82 7.04 25.25
N LEU A 102 8.63 6.49 25.48
CA LEU A 102 8.41 5.11 25.87
C LEU A 102 8.05 4.28 24.64
N LEU A 103 8.82 3.23 24.37
CA LEU A 103 8.52 2.22 23.36
C LEU A 103 7.90 0.99 24.03
N ILE A 104 6.60 0.74 23.83
CA ILE A 104 5.86 -0.35 24.50
C ILE A 104 5.15 -1.22 23.46
N SER A 105 5.12 -2.53 23.70
CA SER A 105 4.34 -3.46 22.88
C SER A 105 2.99 -3.72 23.53
N VAL A 106 1.90 -3.39 22.83
CA VAL A 106 0.52 -3.66 23.27
C VAL A 106 -0.02 -4.90 22.56
N GLN A 107 -0.45 -5.89 23.34
CA GLN A 107 -0.81 -7.23 22.88
C GLN A 107 -2.10 -7.73 23.54
N GLY A 108 -2.74 -8.72 22.93
CA GLY A 108 -3.94 -9.37 23.46
C GLY A 108 -5.25 -8.75 22.95
N TYR A 109 -6.26 -8.66 23.80
CA TYR A 109 -7.63 -8.24 23.49
C TYR A 109 -7.78 -6.71 23.32
N VAL A 110 -7.03 -6.14 22.38
CA VAL A 110 -7.07 -4.73 21.96
C VAL A 110 -7.39 -4.63 20.48
N VAL A 111 -7.94 -3.50 20.02
CA VAL A 111 -8.41 -3.36 18.63
C VAL A 111 -7.24 -3.53 17.64
N LYS A 112 -6.13 -2.82 17.87
CA LYS A 112 -4.89 -2.86 17.08
C LYS A 112 -3.71 -3.27 17.97
N PRO A 113 -3.35 -4.56 18.02
CA PRO A 113 -2.11 -4.99 18.66
C PRO A 113 -0.90 -4.48 17.89
N GLY A 114 0.16 -4.04 18.58
CA GLY A 114 1.32 -3.44 17.92
C GLY A 114 2.31 -2.81 18.87
N GLU A 115 3.34 -2.19 18.31
CA GLU A 115 4.34 -1.41 19.05
C GLU A 115 4.05 0.08 18.92
N TYR A 116 4.10 0.77 20.05
CA TYR A 116 3.72 2.17 20.16
C TYR A 116 4.85 2.95 20.82
N THR A 117 5.12 4.14 20.29
CA THR A 117 6.09 5.08 20.85
C THR A 117 5.37 6.34 21.28
N LEU A 118 5.36 6.62 22.58
CA LEU A 118 4.67 7.77 23.16
C LEU A 118 5.61 8.60 24.04
N PRO A 119 5.31 9.87 24.35
CA PRO A 119 6.13 10.68 25.26
C PRO A 119 6.35 10.01 26.63
N SER A 120 7.47 10.29 27.29
CA SER A 120 7.87 9.62 28.55
C SER A 120 6.89 9.74 29.72
N GLY A 121 6.03 10.77 29.73
CA GLY A 121 4.96 10.94 30.71
C GLY A 121 3.66 10.16 30.42
N SER A 122 3.65 9.32 29.38
CA SER A 122 2.43 8.61 28.96
C SER A 122 2.11 7.44 29.89
N ASN A 123 0.85 7.34 30.28
CA ASN A 123 0.37 6.22 31.09
C ASN A 123 -0.26 5.13 30.21
N ILE A 124 -0.70 4.05 30.85
CA ILE A 124 -1.27 2.89 30.18
C ILE A 124 -2.54 3.19 29.38
N GLN A 125 -3.35 4.16 29.81
CA GLN A 125 -4.57 4.56 29.13
C GLN A 125 -4.24 5.18 27.76
N MET A 126 -3.18 5.98 27.66
CA MET A 126 -2.74 6.53 26.36
C MET A 126 -2.27 5.41 25.41
N PHE A 127 -1.55 4.42 25.91
CA PHE A 127 -1.15 3.26 25.09
C PHE A 127 -2.33 2.41 24.63
N LEU A 128 -3.32 2.19 25.51
CA LEU A 128 -4.56 1.50 25.13
C LEU A 128 -5.39 2.32 24.13
N TYR A 129 -5.40 3.65 24.26
CA TYR A 129 -6.07 4.55 23.32
C TYR A 129 -5.43 4.49 21.92
N GLU A 130 -4.09 4.55 21.83
CA GLU A 130 -3.37 4.40 20.56
C GLU A 130 -3.56 3.01 19.92
N ALA A 131 -3.74 1.98 20.75
CA ALA A 131 -4.14 0.64 20.31
C ALA A 131 -5.60 0.55 19.82
N GLY A 132 -6.33 1.68 19.77
CA GLY A 132 -7.73 1.74 19.34
C GLY A 132 -8.72 1.30 20.42
N GLY A 133 -8.29 1.19 21.68
CA GLY A 133 -9.08 0.73 22.80
C GLY A 133 -9.07 -0.78 23.01
N LEU A 134 -9.78 -1.21 24.06
CA LEU A 134 -9.97 -2.61 24.43
C LEU A 134 -11.09 -3.23 23.59
N ARG A 135 -10.97 -4.51 23.22
CA ARG A 135 -12.04 -5.26 22.56
C ARG A 135 -13.13 -5.67 23.53
N ALA A 136 -14.33 -5.92 23.01
CA ALA A 136 -15.40 -6.57 23.77
C ALA A 136 -14.91 -7.93 24.29
N GLY A 137 -15.11 -8.19 25.59
CA GLY A 137 -14.60 -9.40 26.23
C GLY A 137 -13.17 -9.29 26.76
N ALA A 138 -12.49 -8.14 26.70
CA ALA A 138 -11.22 -7.93 27.40
C ALA A 138 -11.37 -8.06 28.93
N GLN A 139 -10.38 -8.66 29.59
CA GLN A 139 -10.35 -8.81 31.04
C GLN A 139 -9.63 -7.62 31.71
N LEU A 140 -10.41 -6.65 32.18
CA LEU A 140 -9.90 -5.38 32.72
C LEU A 140 -9.28 -5.49 34.13
N ASP A 141 -9.63 -6.51 34.91
CA ASP A 141 -9.14 -6.71 36.28
C ASP A 141 -7.79 -7.42 36.36
N LYS A 142 -7.29 -7.98 35.24
CA LYS A 142 -6.06 -8.78 35.17
C LYS A 142 -5.14 -8.40 34.01
N ILE A 143 -5.04 -7.12 33.70
CA ILE A 143 -4.11 -6.68 32.66
C ILE A 143 -2.68 -6.87 33.19
N ILE A 144 -1.77 -7.32 32.33
CA ILE A 144 -0.39 -7.66 32.70
C ILE A 144 0.59 -6.74 32.00
N VAL A 145 1.47 -6.10 32.75
CA VAL A 145 2.69 -5.47 32.23
C VAL A 145 3.84 -6.46 32.40
N LYS A 146 4.44 -6.91 31.30
CA LYS A 146 5.61 -7.78 31.31
C LYS A 146 6.87 -6.93 31.14
N ARG A 147 7.74 -6.95 32.16
CA ARG A 147 9.03 -6.25 32.19
C ARG A 147 10.14 -7.29 32.30
N GLY A 148 10.73 -7.67 31.16
CA GLY A 148 11.65 -8.80 31.09
C GLY A 148 11.01 -10.09 31.61
N ASN A 149 11.52 -10.63 32.71
CA ASN A 149 10.98 -11.85 33.35
C ASN A 149 9.93 -11.57 34.44
N LYS A 150 9.60 -10.29 34.71
CA LYS A 150 8.61 -9.92 35.72
C LYS A 150 7.25 -9.67 35.08
N ASN A 151 6.20 -10.23 35.66
CA ASN A 151 4.82 -9.95 35.28
C ASN A 151 4.17 -9.15 36.40
N ILE A 152 3.72 -7.93 36.08
CA ILE A 152 3.02 -7.03 37.00
C ILE A 152 1.56 -7.05 36.58
N GLU A 153 0.73 -7.80 37.32
CA GLU A 153 -0.71 -7.81 37.15
C GLU A 153 -1.32 -6.58 37.85
N PHE A 154 -2.26 -5.91 37.18
CA PHE A 154 -2.97 -4.77 37.76
C PHE A 154 -4.42 -4.73 37.31
N ASP A 155 -5.25 -4.12 38.17
CA ASP A 155 -6.68 -3.99 37.98
C ASP A 155 -7.01 -2.64 37.35
N TYR A 156 -7.09 -2.61 36.03
CA TYR A 156 -7.45 -1.42 35.26
C TYR A 156 -8.93 -1.05 35.47
N LYS A 157 -9.79 -2.02 35.77
CA LYS A 157 -11.21 -1.76 36.06
C LYS A 157 -11.36 -0.83 37.26
N ARG A 158 -10.58 -1.06 38.33
CA ARG A 158 -10.63 -0.18 39.51
C ARG A 158 -10.26 1.25 39.21
N PHE A 159 -9.29 1.48 38.32
CA PHE A 159 -9.00 2.83 37.83
C PHE A 159 -10.22 3.43 37.11
N LEU A 160 -10.85 2.68 36.19
CA LEU A 160 -12.06 3.17 35.49
C LEU A 160 -13.23 3.46 36.43
N ASP A 161 -13.38 2.67 37.49
CA ASP A 161 -14.45 2.84 38.49
C ASP A 161 -14.21 4.04 39.42
N THR A 162 -12.94 4.42 39.67
CA THR A 162 -12.57 5.39 40.73
C THR A 162 -11.92 6.66 40.22
N GLY A 163 -11.31 6.65 39.03
CA GLY A 163 -10.48 7.73 38.50
C GLY A 163 -9.14 7.92 39.23
N ASP A 164 -8.72 6.99 40.08
CA ASP A 164 -7.49 7.12 40.88
C ASP A 164 -6.24 6.64 40.12
N ASP A 165 -5.45 7.59 39.61
CA ASP A 165 -4.21 7.33 38.87
C ASP A 165 -3.17 6.51 39.66
N SER A 166 -3.21 6.52 41.00
CA SER A 166 -2.28 5.73 41.83
C SER A 166 -2.47 4.21 41.66
N LYS A 167 -3.55 3.79 41.02
CA LYS A 167 -3.84 2.38 40.71
C LYS A 167 -3.23 1.92 39.40
N LEU A 168 -2.67 2.84 38.60
CA LEU A 168 -2.01 2.51 37.34
C LEU A 168 -0.52 2.21 37.57
N PRO A 169 0.04 1.17 36.92
CA PRO A 169 1.47 0.88 37.02
C PRO A 169 2.29 1.92 36.24
N THR A 170 3.51 2.20 36.73
CA THR A 170 4.50 2.98 35.98
C THR A 170 5.10 2.15 34.86
N LEU A 171 5.19 2.73 33.66
CA LEU A 171 5.68 2.06 32.45
C LEU A 171 7.14 2.40 32.16
N GLU A 172 7.86 1.42 31.60
CA GLU A 172 9.24 1.56 31.12
C GLU A 172 9.34 1.15 29.65
N SER A 173 10.34 1.69 28.93
CA SER A 173 10.59 1.26 27.56
C SER A 173 10.90 -0.23 27.50
N LEU A 174 10.38 -0.88 26.46
CA LEU A 174 10.39 -2.33 26.22
C LEU A 174 9.43 -3.15 27.10
N ASP A 175 8.57 -2.52 27.89
CA ASP A 175 7.46 -3.22 28.52
C ASP A 175 6.51 -3.82 27.46
N VAL A 176 5.90 -4.96 27.80
CA VAL A 176 4.81 -5.56 27.04
C VAL A 176 3.52 -5.45 27.84
N LEU A 177 2.58 -4.67 27.32
CA LEU A 177 1.23 -4.58 27.84
C LEU A 177 0.37 -5.70 27.24
N PHE A 178 0.00 -6.70 28.04
CA PHE A 178 -0.83 -7.82 27.61
C PHE A 178 -2.23 -7.75 28.22
N VAL A 179 -3.24 -7.73 27.37
CA VAL A 179 -4.66 -7.71 27.74
C VAL A 179 -5.27 -9.10 27.55
N PRO A 180 -5.64 -9.82 28.62
CA PRO A 180 -6.24 -11.14 28.52
C PRO A 180 -7.70 -11.11 28.03
N ALA A 181 -8.18 -12.26 27.55
CA ALA A 181 -9.60 -12.52 27.31
C ALA A 181 -10.35 -12.77 28.61
N SER A 182 -11.61 -12.35 28.69
CA SER A 182 -12.52 -12.74 29.77
C SER A 182 -12.85 -14.23 29.69
N PRO A 183 -12.69 -15.00 30.79
CA PRO A 183 -13.07 -16.41 30.85
C PRO A 183 -14.56 -16.65 30.57
N LEU A 184 -15.40 -15.63 30.80
CA LEU A 184 -16.86 -15.72 30.67
C LEU A 184 -17.33 -15.55 29.20
N VAL A 185 -16.56 -14.81 28.39
CA VAL A 185 -16.96 -14.36 27.04
C VAL A 185 -15.99 -14.84 25.95
N GLY A 186 -15.03 -15.72 26.29
CA GLY A 186 -13.89 -16.10 25.45
C GLY A 186 -14.18 -16.18 23.95
N ASN A 187 -13.30 -15.58 23.13
CA ASN A 187 -13.28 -15.48 21.65
C ASN A 187 -14.58 -15.09 20.91
N ILE A 188 -15.71 -14.88 21.59
CA ILE A 188 -16.99 -14.60 20.94
C ILE A 188 -17.14 -13.08 20.81
N GLU A 189 -16.55 -12.51 19.76
CA GLU A 189 -16.89 -11.17 19.27
C GLU A 189 -18.30 -11.21 18.68
N GLN A 190 -19.32 -11.08 19.52
CA GLN A 190 -20.67 -10.77 19.08
C GLN A 190 -20.98 -9.34 19.51
N GLU A 191 -21.26 -8.44 18.56
CA GLU A 191 -21.75 -7.09 18.84
C GLU A 191 -23.00 -7.18 19.70
N PHE A 192 -22.86 -6.87 20.99
CA PHE A 192 -23.94 -6.96 21.96
C PHE A 192 -24.84 -5.72 21.81
N ASP A 193 -25.78 -5.78 20.86
CA ASP A 193 -26.80 -4.75 20.71
C ASP A 193 -27.94 -5.00 21.71
N ALA A 194 -27.81 -4.43 22.91
CA ALA A 194 -28.82 -4.52 23.96
C ALA A 194 -30.19 -3.97 23.51
N ALA A 195 -30.25 -3.10 22.50
CA ALA A 195 -31.49 -2.53 22.00
C ALA A 195 -32.29 -3.51 21.10
N LYS A 196 -31.63 -4.50 20.47
CA LYS A 196 -32.31 -5.56 19.70
C LYS A 196 -32.96 -6.63 20.59
N LEU A 197 -32.36 -6.89 21.76
CA LEU A 197 -32.85 -7.89 22.73
C LEU A 197 -34.07 -7.41 23.53
N ALA A 198 -34.26 -6.10 23.69
CA ALA A 198 -35.41 -5.55 24.43
C ALA A 198 -36.75 -5.66 23.68
N ASN A 199 -36.71 -5.81 22.35
CA ASN A 199 -37.92 -5.81 21.49
C ASN A 199 -38.30 -7.20 20.95
N SER A 200 -37.57 -8.26 21.33
CA SER A 200 -37.82 -9.62 20.87
C SER A 200 -38.13 -10.51 22.09
N GLY A 201 -39.35 -11.03 22.18
CA GLY A 201 -39.79 -11.85 23.30
C GLY A 201 -41.24 -11.61 23.69
N ASP A 202 -41.75 -12.41 24.62
CA ASP A 202 -43.15 -12.39 25.07
C ASP A 202 -43.31 -11.84 26.50
N SER A 203 -42.29 -11.15 27.02
CA SER A 203 -42.27 -10.63 28.39
C SER A 203 -42.24 -9.12 28.48
N ALA A 204 -43.14 -8.55 29.30
CA ALA A 204 -43.16 -7.14 29.66
C ALA A 204 -42.41 -6.83 30.98
N ASP A 205 -42.05 -7.85 31.76
CA ASP A 205 -41.33 -7.72 33.04
C ASP A 205 -39.86 -8.19 32.88
N SER A 206 -38.96 -7.22 32.70
CA SER A 206 -37.53 -7.49 32.48
C SER A 206 -36.79 -8.07 33.70
N ALA A 207 -37.32 -7.94 34.91
CA ALA A 207 -36.62 -8.35 36.14
C ALA A 207 -36.77 -9.86 36.42
N ARG A 208 -37.89 -10.45 35.99
CA ARG A 208 -38.18 -11.89 36.19
C ARG A 208 -38.09 -12.72 34.91
N ALA A 209 -37.94 -12.06 33.75
CA ALA A 209 -37.82 -12.74 32.46
C ALA A 209 -36.55 -13.59 32.37
N ILE A 210 -36.66 -14.70 31.64
CA ILE A 210 -35.53 -15.54 31.25
C ILE A 210 -34.92 -14.94 29.99
N LYS A 211 -33.62 -14.66 29.99
CA LYS A 211 -32.92 -14.08 28.85
C LYS A 211 -32.28 -15.18 28.02
N VAL A 212 -32.55 -15.24 26.72
CA VAL A 212 -31.97 -16.23 25.81
C VAL A 212 -31.22 -15.52 24.70
N PHE A 213 -29.94 -15.85 24.50
CA PHE A 213 -29.13 -15.29 23.41
C PHE A 213 -28.04 -16.27 22.93
N GLY A 214 -27.41 -15.93 21.81
CA GLY A 214 -26.45 -16.78 21.10
C GLY A 214 -27.07 -17.42 19.84
N GLU A 215 -26.68 -18.64 19.51
CA GLU A 215 -27.11 -19.39 18.32
C GLU A 215 -28.52 -20.00 18.47
N VAL A 216 -29.52 -19.13 18.61
CA VAL A 216 -30.95 -19.46 18.59
C VAL A 216 -31.66 -18.71 17.46
N ASN A 217 -32.76 -19.24 16.95
CA ASN A 217 -33.48 -18.64 15.82
C ASN A 217 -34.17 -17.30 16.20
N ALA A 218 -34.59 -17.15 17.45
CA ALA A 218 -35.19 -15.94 17.99
C ALA A 218 -34.62 -15.61 19.39
N PRO A 219 -33.48 -14.89 19.47
CA PRO A 219 -32.94 -14.43 20.74
C PRO A 219 -33.89 -13.38 21.37
N GLY A 220 -34.03 -13.38 22.69
CA GLY A 220 -35.02 -12.54 23.35
C GLY A 220 -35.24 -12.78 24.84
N SER A 221 -36.20 -12.05 25.41
CA SER A 221 -36.62 -12.18 26.81
C SER A 221 -37.96 -12.91 26.93
N PHE A 222 -37.99 -14.01 27.67
CA PHE A 222 -39.11 -14.92 27.75
C PHE A 222 -39.73 -14.92 29.14
N THR A 223 -41.06 -14.81 29.21
CA THR A 223 -41.79 -14.84 30.48
C THR A 223 -41.56 -16.17 31.21
N TYR A 224 -41.14 -16.07 32.47
CA TYR A 224 -41.02 -17.20 33.39
C TYR A 224 -42.40 -17.68 33.84
N LYS A 225 -42.65 -18.99 33.77
CA LYS A 225 -43.83 -19.63 34.37
C LYS A 225 -43.37 -20.71 35.35
N PRO A 226 -44.14 -20.97 36.43
CA PRO A 226 -43.92 -22.16 37.25
C PRO A 226 -43.93 -23.40 36.36
N ASN A 227 -42.89 -24.25 36.47
CA ASN A 227 -42.62 -25.43 35.63
C ASN A 227 -42.05 -25.18 34.22
N THR A 228 -41.55 -23.97 33.91
CA THR A 228 -40.82 -23.73 32.67
C THR A 228 -39.50 -24.52 32.66
N THR A 229 -39.27 -25.29 31.60
CA THR A 229 -38.01 -26.04 31.39
C THR A 229 -37.11 -25.32 30.39
N LEU A 230 -35.81 -25.67 30.39
CA LEU A 230 -34.86 -25.14 29.41
C LEU A 230 -35.29 -25.41 27.98
N VAL A 231 -35.82 -26.61 27.73
CA VAL A 231 -36.28 -27.02 26.40
C VAL A 231 -37.49 -26.20 25.96
N ASP A 232 -38.45 -25.94 26.85
CA ASP A 232 -39.61 -25.07 26.56
C ASP A 232 -39.16 -23.67 26.14
N VAL A 233 -38.16 -23.12 26.83
CA VAL A 233 -37.61 -21.79 26.53
C VAL A 233 -36.85 -21.77 25.20
N VAL A 234 -36.03 -22.78 24.92
CA VAL A 234 -35.33 -22.89 23.63
C VAL A 234 -36.31 -23.09 22.47
N MET A 235 -37.40 -23.84 22.68
CA MET A 235 -38.46 -24.00 21.69
C MET A 235 -39.21 -22.69 21.43
N ARG A 236 -39.51 -21.92 22.48
CA ARG A 236 -40.09 -20.57 22.36
C ARG A 236 -39.17 -19.59 21.66
N ALA A 237 -37.85 -19.76 21.79
CA ALA A 237 -36.84 -19.07 21.02
C ALA A 237 -36.72 -19.57 19.57
N GLY A 238 -37.67 -20.37 19.08
CA GLY A 238 -37.68 -20.89 17.72
C GLY A 238 -36.70 -22.03 17.49
N GLY A 239 -36.12 -22.61 18.55
CA GLY A 239 -35.06 -23.61 18.46
C GLY A 239 -33.66 -23.01 18.28
N VAL A 240 -32.67 -23.90 18.24
CA VAL A 240 -31.26 -23.55 17.99
C VAL A 240 -30.97 -23.45 16.49
N THR A 241 -29.96 -22.68 16.10
CA THR A 241 -29.50 -22.63 14.71
C THR A 241 -28.69 -23.89 14.36
N ARG A 242 -28.42 -24.09 13.05
CA ARG A 242 -27.52 -25.18 12.59
C ARG A 242 -26.06 -25.02 13.02
N TYR A 243 -25.70 -23.85 13.56
CA TYR A 243 -24.35 -23.56 14.02
C TYR A 243 -24.26 -23.59 15.54
N ALA A 244 -25.31 -24.00 16.26
CA ALA A 244 -25.31 -24.02 17.70
C ALA A 244 -24.54 -25.22 18.27
N SER A 245 -23.72 -24.97 19.29
CA SER A 245 -23.12 -26.02 20.12
C SER A 245 -24.16 -26.54 21.12
N VAL A 246 -24.99 -27.47 20.66
CA VAL A 246 -26.07 -28.08 21.47
C VAL A 246 -25.57 -28.89 22.66
N GLU A 247 -24.29 -29.24 22.69
CA GLU A 247 -23.66 -29.96 23.80
C GLU A 247 -23.19 -29.04 24.94
N GLN A 248 -23.08 -27.73 24.66
CA GLN A 248 -22.43 -26.76 25.55
C GLN A 248 -23.34 -25.56 25.89
N ILE A 249 -24.66 -25.76 25.95
CA ILE A 249 -25.60 -24.70 26.33
C ILE A 249 -25.32 -24.29 27.78
N ARG A 250 -25.16 -22.99 28.04
CA ARG A 250 -24.90 -22.47 29.38
C ARG A 250 -26.18 -21.90 29.97
N VAL A 251 -26.57 -22.38 31.16
CA VAL A 251 -27.68 -21.85 31.94
C VAL A 251 -27.11 -21.17 33.17
N ILE A 252 -27.31 -19.86 33.26
CA ILE A 252 -26.81 -19.03 34.35
C ILE A 252 -27.99 -18.71 35.25
N THR A 253 -28.01 -19.34 36.41
CA THR A 253 -29.03 -19.16 37.44
C THR A 253 -28.32 -18.70 38.72
N ASN A 254 -28.79 -17.62 39.37
CA ASN A 254 -28.14 -17.02 40.56
C ASN A 254 -26.62 -16.77 40.38
N ASN A 255 -26.20 -16.24 39.22
CA ASN A 255 -24.79 -16.04 38.85
C ASN A 255 -23.92 -17.32 38.79
N THR A 256 -24.51 -18.51 38.90
CA THR A 256 -23.78 -19.79 38.73
C THR A 256 -24.05 -20.37 37.34
N PRO A 257 -23.01 -20.57 36.50
CA PRO A 257 -23.17 -21.19 35.18
C PRO A 257 -23.24 -22.71 35.31
N ILE A 258 -24.29 -23.30 34.73
CA ILE A 258 -24.52 -24.74 34.64
C ILE A 258 -24.47 -25.12 33.16
N MET A 259 -23.70 -26.15 32.83
CA MET A 259 -23.61 -26.69 31.47
C MET A 259 -24.75 -27.67 31.22
N PHE A 260 -25.44 -27.52 30.09
CA PHE A 260 -26.49 -28.42 29.64
C PHE A 260 -26.17 -28.98 28.25
N ASN A 261 -26.26 -30.30 28.13
CA ASN A 261 -26.09 -31.01 26.87
C ASN A 261 -27.48 -31.40 26.31
N LEU A 262 -27.98 -30.58 25.40
CA LEU A 262 -29.29 -30.77 24.76
C LEU A 262 -29.33 -32.05 23.93
N LYS A 263 -28.24 -32.38 23.23
CA LYS A 263 -28.15 -33.62 22.43
C LYS A 263 -28.34 -34.86 23.31
N ARG A 264 -27.61 -34.96 24.41
CA ARG A 264 -27.70 -36.08 25.36
C ARG A 264 -29.11 -36.21 25.94
N TYR A 265 -29.75 -35.08 26.27
CA TYR A 265 -31.13 -35.07 26.76
C TYR A 265 -32.11 -35.61 25.70
N LEU A 266 -32.01 -35.15 24.44
CA LEU A 266 -32.89 -35.61 23.36
C LEU A 266 -32.66 -37.09 23.01
N ASP A 267 -31.42 -37.56 23.08
CA ASP A 267 -31.06 -38.96 22.81
C ASP A 267 -31.55 -39.92 23.90
N THR A 268 -31.62 -39.48 25.16
CA THR A 268 -31.93 -40.33 26.32
C THR A 268 -33.32 -40.13 26.92
N GLY A 269 -33.90 -38.94 26.76
CA GLY A 269 -35.16 -38.54 27.40
C GLY A 269 -35.08 -38.41 28.93
N ASP A 270 -33.89 -38.45 29.53
CA ASP A 270 -33.70 -38.43 30.97
C ASP A 270 -33.98 -37.04 31.57
N GLN A 271 -35.10 -36.94 32.30
CA GLN A 271 -35.54 -35.68 32.92
C GLN A 271 -34.59 -35.19 34.02
N SER A 272 -33.75 -36.06 34.60
CA SER A 272 -32.76 -35.65 35.60
C SER A 272 -31.65 -34.76 35.04
N LEU A 273 -31.49 -34.74 33.71
CA LEU A 273 -30.51 -33.90 33.02
C LEU A 273 -30.97 -32.44 32.88
N LEU A 274 -32.25 -32.14 33.13
CA LEU A 274 -32.79 -30.78 32.98
C LEU A 274 -32.37 -29.91 34.18
N PRO A 275 -31.68 -28.78 33.96
CA PRO A 275 -31.35 -27.84 35.03
C PRO A 275 -32.59 -27.08 35.49
N GLU A 276 -32.64 -26.76 36.78
CA GLU A 276 -33.69 -25.90 37.33
C GLU A 276 -33.48 -24.45 36.88
N ILE A 277 -34.57 -23.82 36.41
CA ILE A 277 -34.58 -22.43 35.95
C ILE A 277 -35.32 -21.59 36.98
N LEU A 278 -34.64 -20.55 37.48
CA LEU A 278 -35.23 -19.55 38.36
C LEU A 278 -35.59 -18.27 37.59
N PRO A 279 -36.46 -17.41 38.15
CA PRO A 279 -36.73 -16.09 37.58
C PRO A 279 -35.44 -15.29 37.37
N GLY A 280 -35.30 -14.63 36.21
CA GLY A 280 -34.11 -13.85 35.86
C GLY A 280 -32.92 -14.67 35.32
N ALA A 281 -33.08 -15.98 35.13
CA ALA A 281 -32.04 -16.84 34.55
C ALA A 281 -31.62 -16.39 33.14
N THR A 282 -30.36 -16.66 32.78
CA THR A 282 -29.80 -16.36 31.47
C THR A 282 -29.35 -17.64 30.78
N ILE A 283 -29.83 -17.88 29.56
CA ILE A 283 -29.48 -19.03 28.73
C ILE A 283 -28.63 -18.51 27.56
N PHE A 284 -27.43 -19.05 27.45
CA PHE A 284 -26.52 -18.76 26.36
C PHE A 284 -26.27 -20.02 25.54
N VAL A 285 -26.58 -19.94 24.24
CA VAL A 285 -26.32 -21.02 23.29
C VAL A 285 -25.07 -20.64 22.49
N PRO A 286 -23.89 -21.23 22.77
CA PRO A 286 -22.69 -20.90 22.03
C PRO A 286 -22.77 -21.40 20.60
N LYS A 287 -22.00 -20.77 19.71
CA LYS A 287 -21.72 -21.32 18.39
C LYS A 287 -20.84 -22.56 18.51
N GLN A 288 -21.09 -23.54 17.66
CA GLN A 288 -20.26 -24.72 17.48
C GLN A 288 -18.93 -24.24 16.91
N GLU A 289 -17.95 -24.07 17.80
CA GLU A 289 -16.55 -24.03 17.40
C GLU A 289 -16.18 -25.45 16.99
N GLU A 290 -15.55 -25.60 15.83
CA GLU A 290 -14.86 -26.84 15.49
C GLU A 290 -13.69 -26.99 16.46
N GLU A 291 -13.97 -27.55 17.65
CA GLU A 291 -12.93 -28.05 18.53
C GLU A 291 -12.16 -29.10 17.73
N ILE A 292 -10.97 -28.72 17.26
CA ILE A 292 -9.95 -29.68 16.87
C ILE A 292 -9.70 -30.50 18.14
N LYS A 293 -10.34 -31.67 18.23
CA LYS A 293 -10.15 -32.64 19.32
C LYS A 293 -8.72 -33.15 19.28
N ALA A 294 -7.79 -32.34 19.76
CA ALA A 294 -6.41 -32.74 20.00
C ALA A 294 -6.41 -33.68 21.20
N GLY A 295 -6.52 -35.00 20.96
CA GLY A 295 -6.41 -35.95 22.05
C GLY A 295 -6.73 -37.39 21.69
N ALA A 296 -5.67 -38.21 21.67
CA ALA A 296 -5.63 -39.67 21.69
C ALA A 296 -5.79 -40.47 20.39
N ASN A 297 -6.45 -39.99 19.33
CA ASN A 297 -6.60 -40.76 18.07
C ASN A 297 -6.44 -39.91 16.79
N VAL A 298 -5.63 -38.86 16.83
CA VAL A 298 -5.47 -37.96 15.68
C VAL A 298 -4.20 -38.31 14.89
N VAL A 299 -4.35 -38.36 13.56
CA VAL A 299 -3.25 -38.34 12.60
C VAL A 299 -3.28 -37.00 11.88
N TYR A 300 -2.15 -36.31 11.82
CA TYR A 300 -2.04 -35.01 11.16
C TYR A 300 -1.74 -35.22 9.68
N VAL A 301 -2.50 -34.60 8.78
CA VAL A 301 -2.19 -34.57 7.35
C VAL A 301 -1.79 -33.15 6.98
N MET A 302 -0.57 -32.99 6.49
CA MET A 302 0.05 -31.70 6.19
C MET A 302 0.58 -31.66 4.76
N GLY A 303 0.66 -30.46 4.19
CA GLY A 303 1.16 -30.22 2.85
C GLY A 303 0.08 -30.30 1.78
N GLU A 304 0.43 -30.75 0.58
CA GLU A 304 -0.36 -30.58 -0.64
C GLU A 304 -1.44 -31.65 -0.82
N VAL A 305 -2.47 -31.58 0.03
CA VAL A 305 -3.68 -32.41 0.00
C VAL A 305 -4.92 -31.53 -0.14
N ALA A 306 -6.06 -32.09 -0.55
CA ALA A 306 -7.27 -31.30 -0.78
C ALA A 306 -7.77 -30.59 0.50
N HIS A 307 -7.65 -31.24 1.65
CA HIS A 307 -8.01 -30.69 2.95
C HIS A 307 -6.88 -31.02 3.95
N PRO A 308 -5.88 -30.15 4.16
CA PRO A 308 -4.88 -30.35 5.21
C PRO A 308 -5.53 -30.18 6.59
N GLY A 309 -5.16 -31.00 7.57
CA GLY A 309 -5.77 -30.94 8.89
C GLY A 309 -5.55 -32.17 9.77
N ALA A 310 -6.21 -32.17 10.91
CA ALA A 310 -6.22 -33.26 11.88
C ALA A 310 -7.35 -34.25 11.55
N TYR A 311 -7.03 -35.53 11.42
CA TYR A 311 -7.99 -36.58 11.08
C TYR A 311 -8.07 -37.63 12.17
N GLU A 312 -9.29 -38.04 12.53
CA GLU A 312 -9.51 -39.09 13.53
C GLU A 312 -9.25 -40.48 12.92
N GLY A 313 -8.21 -41.14 13.40
CA GLY A 313 -7.93 -42.53 13.10
C GLY A 313 -8.77 -43.46 13.98
N LYS A 314 -9.85 -44.01 13.42
CA LYS A 314 -10.55 -45.14 14.06
C LYS A 314 -9.55 -46.29 14.31
N LYS A 315 -9.82 -47.15 15.30
CA LYS A 315 -8.94 -48.29 15.65
C LYS A 315 -8.71 -49.19 14.43
N GLY A 316 -7.52 -49.13 13.83
CA GLY A 316 -7.15 -49.86 12.61
C GLY A 316 -7.22 -49.05 11.29
N ALA A 317 -7.42 -47.74 11.34
CA ALA A 317 -7.39 -46.88 10.16
C ALA A 317 -6.04 -46.99 9.42
N SER A 318 -6.11 -47.21 8.11
CA SER A 318 -4.92 -47.31 7.26
C SER A 318 -4.45 -45.93 6.82
N PHE A 319 -3.20 -45.84 6.36
CA PHE A 319 -2.67 -44.64 5.71
C PHE A 319 -3.57 -44.16 4.56
N MET A 320 -4.12 -45.08 3.79
CA MET A 320 -5.02 -44.75 2.67
C MET A 320 -6.34 -44.15 3.17
N ASP A 321 -6.90 -44.67 4.26
CA ASP A 321 -8.16 -44.14 4.82
C ASP A 321 -7.98 -42.70 5.30
N ILE A 322 -6.88 -42.42 6.00
CA ILE A 322 -6.57 -41.07 6.48
C ILE A 322 -6.32 -40.12 5.32
N LEU A 323 -5.54 -40.53 4.32
CA LEU A 323 -5.24 -39.70 3.16
C LEU A 323 -6.50 -39.46 2.29
N ALA A 324 -7.39 -40.45 2.17
CA ALA A 324 -8.66 -40.32 1.47
C ALA A 324 -9.63 -39.38 2.20
N ASN A 325 -9.69 -39.45 3.54
CA ASN A 325 -10.48 -38.51 4.34
C ASN A 325 -9.99 -37.06 4.18
N ALA A 326 -8.68 -36.88 3.94
CA ALA A 326 -8.11 -35.58 3.57
C ALA A 326 -8.41 -35.14 2.13
N GLY A 327 -9.20 -35.92 1.38
CA GLY A 327 -9.52 -35.71 -0.02
C GLY A 327 -8.38 -36.06 -0.99
N GLY A 328 -7.35 -36.75 -0.52
CA GLY A 328 -6.20 -37.18 -1.30
C GLY A 328 -5.19 -36.07 -1.62
N PRO A 329 -4.03 -36.43 -2.20
CA PRO A 329 -3.07 -35.45 -2.72
C PRO A 329 -3.68 -34.62 -3.84
N THR A 330 -3.39 -33.32 -3.89
CA THR A 330 -3.84 -32.48 -5.02
C THR A 330 -3.00 -32.78 -6.28
N ARG A 331 -3.37 -32.17 -7.41
CA ARG A 331 -2.55 -32.22 -8.65
C ARG A 331 -1.13 -31.64 -8.49
N PHE A 332 -0.92 -30.79 -7.50
CA PHE A 332 0.37 -30.14 -7.24
C PHE A 332 1.24 -30.91 -6.23
N ALA A 333 0.71 -31.98 -5.66
CA ALA A 333 1.41 -32.84 -4.72
C ALA A 333 2.54 -33.65 -5.39
N GLU A 334 3.66 -33.79 -4.71
CA GLU A 334 4.71 -34.74 -5.05
C GLU A 334 4.41 -36.11 -4.40
N SER A 335 3.48 -36.84 -5.03
CA SER A 335 2.96 -38.12 -4.54
C SER A 335 4.00 -39.25 -4.47
N ARG A 336 5.18 -39.08 -5.08
CA ARG A 336 6.28 -40.06 -4.97
C ARG A 336 7.13 -39.89 -3.71
N GLN A 337 7.02 -38.76 -3.03
CA GLN A 337 7.86 -38.41 -1.87
C GLN A 337 7.04 -38.11 -0.62
N ILE A 338 5.90 -38.79 -0.44
CA ILE A 338 5.10 -38.64 0.77
C ILE A 338 5.91 -39.18 1.96
N ARG A 339 5.91 -38.43 3.06
CA ARG A 339 6.62 -38.80 4.29
C ARG A 339 5.63 -39.04 5.41
N VAL A 340 5.69 -40.21 6.03
CA VAL A 340 5.00 -40.50 7.30
C VAL A 340 5.99 -40.29 8.43
N ILE A 341 5.79 -39.21 9.18
CA ILE A 341 6.57 -38.84 10.36
C ILE A 341 5.88 -39.47 11.57
N LYS A 342 6.56 -40.40 12.23
CA LYS A 342 6.07 -41.10 13.40
C LYS A 342 6.15 -40.23 14.65
N ALA A 343 5.30 -40.49 15.63
CA ALA A 343 5.30 -39.78 16.91
C ALA A 343 6.66 -39.85 17.65
N ASP A 344 7.46 -40.90 17.40
CA ASP A 344 8.82 -41.08 17.94
C ASP A 344 9.92 -40.33 17.14
N GLY A 345 9.54 -39.62 16.08
CA GLY A 345 10.44 -38.89 15.19
C GLY A 345 10.96 -39.69 13.99
N GLY A 346 10.60 -40.98 13.85
CA GLY A 346 10.94 -41.79 12.68
C GLY A 346 10.28 -41.26 11.39
N VAL A 347 10.96 -41.33 10.25
CA VAL A 347 10.42 -40.89 8.96
C VAL A 347 10.38 -42.06 7.99
N ILE A 348 9.19 -42.38 7.48
CA ILE A 348 8.96 -43.42 6.47
C ILE A 348 8.59 -42.73 5.16
N ASN A 349 9.41 -42.91 4.12
CA ASN A 349 9.10 -42.43 2.79
C ASN A 349 8.20 -43.43 2.06
N PHE A 350 7.17 -42.93 1.38
CA PHE A 350 6.21 -43.73 0.64
C PHE A 350 5.93 -43.12 -0.73
N ASP A 351 6.17 -43.92 -1.77
CA ASP A 351 5.81 -43.59 -3.14
C ASP A 351 4.39 -44.10 -3.42
N LEU A 352 3.42 -43.20 -3.28
CA LEU A 352 2.01 -43.52 -3.49
C LEU A 352 1.74 -43.88 -4.96
N THR A 353 2.36 -43.15 -5.89
CA THR A 353 2.16 -43.36 -7.33
C THR A 353 2.65 -44.73 -7.78
N ALA A 354 3.89 -45.10 -7.41
CA ALA A 354 4.45 -46.41 -7.75
C ALA A 354 3.67 -47.56 -7.10
N HIS A 355 3.08 -47.34 -5.91
CA HIS A 355 2.20 -48.31 -5.27
C HIS A 355 0.87 -48.48 -6.03
N THR A 356 0.22 -47.39 -6.43
CA THR A 356 -1.05 -47.44 -7.18
C THR A 356 -0.88 -47.99 -8.60
N GLU A 357 0.28 -47.76 -9.23
CA GLU A 357 0.62 -48.29 -10.56
C GLU A 357 1.14 -49.74 -10.53
N GLY A 358 1.25 -50.35 -9.34
CA GLY A 358 1.77 -51.72 -9.18
C GLY A 358 3.26 -51.86 -9.47
N LEU A 359 3.99 -50.76 -9.59
CA LEU A 359 5.43 -50.71 -9.87
C LEU A 359 6.28 -50.93 -8.61
N SER A 360 5.70 -50.76 -7.42
CA SER A 360 6.37 -50.95 -6.13
C SER A 360 5.76 -52.10 -5.32
N LYS A 361 6.64 -52.96 -4.77
CA LYS A 361 6.28 -53.99 -3.77
C LYS A 361 6.32 -53.48 -2.33
N GLN A 362 6.54 -52.17 -2.14
CA GLN A 362 6.59 -51.57 -0.81
C GLN A 362 5.22 -51.69 -0.13
N LYS A 363 5.22 -52.19 1.11
CA LYS A 363 4.02 -52.30 1.93
C LYS A 363 3.56 -50.89 2.36
N VAL A 364 2.26 -50.65 2.31
CA VAL A 364 1.65 -49.39 2.75
C VAL A 364 2.02 -49.12 4.22
N PRO A 365 2.51 -47.92 4.57
CA PRO A 365 2.84 -47.57 5.95
C PRO A 365 1.61 -47.67 6.85
N THR A 366 1.80 -48.14 8.08
CA THR A 366 0.78 -48.00 9.13
C THR A 366 0.84 -46.59 9.69
N VAL A 367 -0.29 -46.06 10.17
CA VAL A 367 -0.38 -44.76 10.85
C VAL A 367 -1.06 -44.95 12.21
N GLY A 368 -0.54 -44.27 13.22
CA GLY A 368 -1.03 -44.34 14.59
C GLY A 368 -1.24 -42.94 15.21
N PRO A 369 -1.83 -42.87 16.40
CA PRO A 369 -2.06 -41.60 17.08
C PRO A 369 -0.78 -40.79 17.25
N GLY A 370 -0.81 -39.52 16.85
CA GLY A 370 0.34 -38.61 16.90
C GLY A 370 1.26 -38.67 15.68
N ASP A 371 1.04 -39.58 14.73
CA ASP A 371 1.76 -39.58 13.45
C ASP A 371 1.32 -38.41 12.56
N ALA A 372 2.21 -37.99 11.68
CA ALA A 372 1.97 -36.96 10.68
C ALA A 372 2.28 -37.47 9.27
N ILE A 373 1.32 -37.33 8.36
CA ILE A 373 1.49 -37.53 6.91
C ILE A 373 1.84 -36.18 6.30
N PHE A 374 3.06 -36.02 5.82
CA PHE A 374 3.50 -34.85 5.09
C PHE A 374 3.56 -35.14 3.59
N VAL A 375 2.72 -34.45 2.83
CA VAL A 375 2.66 -34.51 1.37
C VAL A 375 3.37 -33.27 0.82
N PRO A 376 4.61 -33.37 0.31
CA PRO A 376 5.30 -32.21 -0.22
C PRO A 376 4.57 -31.65 -1.45
N GLU A 377 4.62 -30.34 -1.61
CA GLU A 377 4.31 -29.68 -2.88
C GLU A 377 5.44 -29.99 -3.87
N LYS A 378 5.12 -30.13 -5.15
CA LYS A 378 6.12 -30.17 -6.21
C LYS A 378 6.94 -28.87 -6.17
N THR A 379 8.19 -28.96 -5.72
CA THR A 379 9.12 -27.82 -5.66
C THR A 379 9.41 -27.19 -7.02
N ASP A 380 9.05 -27.90 -8.10
CA ASP A 380 9.18 -27.43 -9.47
C ASP A 380 7.80 -27.16 -10.12
N MET A 381 7.04 -26.20 -9.59
CA MET A 381 5.96 -25.59 -10.38
C MET A 381 6.52 -24.65 -11.48
N ASN A 382 7.80 -24.27 -11.41
CA ASN A 382 8.43 -23.31 -12.32
C ASN A 382 9.65 -23.81 -13.10
N GLU A 383 10.08 -25.07 -12.95
CA GLU A 383 10.99 -25.65 -13.94
C GLU A 383 10.18 -26.31 -15.05
N LYS A 384 9.93 -25.54 -16.12
CA LYS A 384 9.73 -26.07 -17.48
C LYS A 384 11.01 -26.79 -17.94
N SER A 385 11.41 -27.83 -17.25
CA SER A 385 12.59 -28.60 -17.61
C SER A 385 12.18 -29.75 -18.51
N TRP A 386 12.19 -29.45 -19.82
CA TRP A 386 12.23 -30.40 -20.92
C TRP A 386 13.38 -31.43 -20.80
N LEU A 387 14.16 -31.43 -19.70
CA LEU A 387 15.22 -32.37 -19.39
C LEU A 387 14.78 -33.59 -18.55
N LYS A 388 13.57 -33.62 -17.97
CA LYS A 388 13.14 -34.75 -17.11
C LYS A 388 12.75 -36.02 -17.89
N VAL A 389 12.50 -35.91 -19.20
CA VAL A 389 12.19 -37.06 -20.06
C VAL A 389 13.33 -37.26 -21.06
N ALA A 390 14.00 -38.41 -21.01
CA ALA A 390 15.10 -38.72 -21.92
C ALA A 390 14.67 -38.52 -23.39
N PRO A 391 15.48 -37.87 -24.25
CA PRO A 391 15.13 -37.63 -25.65
C PRO A 391 14.73 -38.88 -26.44
N SER A 392 15.24 -40.04 -26.04
CA SER A 392 14.98 -41.34 -26.65
C SER A 392 13.58 -41.90 -26.39
N ARG A 393 12.79 -41.31 -25.49
CA ARG A 393 11.43 -41.81 -25.13
C ARG A 393 10.36 -40.72 -25.16
N ALA A 394 10.63 -39.61 -25.85
CA ALA A 394 9.75 -38.44 -25.82
C ALA A 394 9.59 -37.79 -27.19
N VAL A 395 8.44 -37.17 -27.40
CA VAL A 395 8.19 -36.24 -28.49
C VAL A 395 8.24 -34.83 -27.94
N ALA A 396 8.95 -33.92 -28.61
CA ALA A 396 9.00 -32.51 -28.21
C ALA A 396 7.91 -31.74 -28.97
N VAL A 397 7.02 -31.06 -28.25
CA VAL A 397 6.02 -30.16 -28.85
C VAL A 397 6.34 -28.73 -28.43
N MET A 398 6.55 -27.83 -29.40
CA MET A 398 7.01 -26.47 -29.16
C MET A 398 6.30 -25.43 -30.03
N GLY A 399 6.29 -24.18 -29.58
CA GLY A 399 5.63 -23.06 -30.25
C GLY A 399 4.27 -22.71 -29.63
N GLU A 400 3.30 -22.26 -30.44
CA GLU A 400 1.99 -21.75 -30.01
C GLU A 400 1.01 -22.87 -29.60
N VAL A 401 1.31 -23.54 -28.50
CA VAL A 401 0.44 -24.52 -27.84
C VAL A 401 0.27 -24.14 -26.37
N VAL A 402 -0.80 -24.58 -25.71
CA VAL A 402 -1.10 -24.17 -24.33
C VAL A 402 0.02 -24.56 -23.36
N ARG A 403 0.66 -25.72 -23.56
CA ARG A 403 1.76 -26.22 -22.70
C ARG A 403 2.90 -26.83 -23.53
N PRO A 404 3.82 -26.03 -24.08
CA PRO A 404 4.96 -26.56 -24.84
C PRO A 404 5.91 -27.34 -23.92
N GLY A 405 6.44 -28.46 -24.41
CA GLY A 405 7.32 -29.34 -23.64
C GLY A 405 7.59 -30.69 -24.31
N ARG A 406 8.38 -31.54 -23.63
CA ARG A 406 8.55 -32.95 -24.01
C ARG A 406 7.42 -33.78 -23.39
N ILE A 407 6.79 -34.60 -24.22
CA ILE A 407 5.73 -35.53 -23.84
C ILE A 407 6.32 -36.93 -23.90
N GLU A 408 6.08 -37.73 -22.86
CA GLU A 408 6.41 -39.16 -22.88
C GLU A 408 5.62 -39.86 -23.99
N TRP A 409 6.31 -40.58 -24.86
CA TRP A 409 5.72 -41.14 -26.07
C TRP A 409 5.47 -42.64 -25.92
N SER A 410 4.34 -43.11 -26.48
CA SER A 410 3.93 -44.51 -26.57
C SER A 410 3.53 -44.85 -28.01
N ASP A 411 3.65 -46.12 -28.41
CA ASP A 411 3.35 -46.59 -29.78
C ASP A 411 1.86 -46.41 -30.17
N GLU A 412 0.99 -46.28 -29.17
CA GLU A 412 -0.45 -46.06 -29.34
C GLU A 412 -0.82 -44.59 -29.57
N MET A 413 0.11 -43.65 -29.34
CA MET A 413 -0.16 -42.21 -29.46
C MET A 413 0.04 -41.70 -30.88
N ASP A 414 -0.94 -40.93 -31.36
CA ASP A 414 -0.83 -40.20 -32.63
C ASP A 414 -0.55 -38.70 -32.44
N LEU A 415 -0.42 -37.96 -33.56
CA LEU A 415 -0.16 -36.53 -33.53
C LEU A 415 -1.28 -35.74 -32.82
N ILE A 416 -2.53 -36.20 -32.93
CA ILE A 416 -3.67 -35.52 -32.31
C ILE A 416 -3.63 -35.73 -30.79
N ASP A 417 -3.33 -36.93 -30.33
CA ASP A 417 -3.15 -37.22 -28.90
C ASP A 417 -2.07 -36.34 -28.28
N LEU A 418 -0.96 -36.15 -28.98
CA LEU A 418 0.15 -35.31 -28.53
C LEU A 418 -0.23 -33.83 -28.45
N ILE A 419 -0.95 -33.31 -29.47
CA ILE A 419 -1.45 -31.95 -29.48
C ILE A 419 -2.51 -31.75 -28.37
N ALA A 420 -3.39 -32.72 -28.15
CA ALA A 420 -4.37 -32.70 -27.09
C ALA A 420 -3.71 -32.72 -25.70
N HIS A 421 -2.64 -33.50 -25.53
CA HIS A 421 -1.90 -33.61 -24.27
C HIS A 421 -1.26 -32.28 -23.84
N VAL A 422 -0.80 -31.47 -24.79
CA VAL A 422 -0.30 -30.10 -24.51
C VAL A 422 -1.41 -29.06 -24.36
N GLY A 423 -2.67 -29.48 -24.35
CA GLY A 423 -3.84 -28.62 -24.21
C GLY A 423 -4.28 -27.95 -25.52
N GLY A 424 -3.77 -28.42 -26.66
CA GLY A 424 -4.11 -27.89 -27.99
C GLY A 424 -3.30 -26.67 -28.43
N PRO A 425 -3.47 -26.23 -29.69
CA PRO A 425 -2.93 -24.98 -30.19
C PRO A 425 -3.58 -23.77 -29.49
N THR A 426 -2.82 -22.68 -29.28
CA THR A 426 -3.40 -21.44 -28.75
C THR A 426 -4.25 -20.73 -29.82
N ARG A 427 -5.01 -19.68 -29.42
CA ARG A 427 -5.74 -18.84 -30.38
C ARG A 427 -4.84 -18.10 -31.38
N ARG A 428 -3.54 -18.01 -31.10
CA ARG A 428 -2.54 -17.38 -31.95
C ARG A 428 -1.79 -18.40 -32.80
N ALA A 429 -2.12 -19.69 -32.73
CA ALA A 429 -1.42 -20.72 -33.47
C ALA A 429 -1.80 -20.74 -34.97
N ASP A 430 -0.80 -20.84 -35.86
CA ASP A 430 -1.01 -21.20 -37.27
C ASP A 430 -1.16 -22.73 -37.38
N THR A 431 -2.40 -23.19 -37.21
CA THR A 431 -2.84 -24.59 -37.32
C THR A 431 -2.77 -25.15 -38.74
N SER A 432 -2.63 -24.28 -39.76
CA SER A 432 -2.51 -24.69 -41.17
C SER A 432 -1.10 -25.14 -41.55
N LYS A 433 -0.08 -24.82 -40.72
CA LYS A 433 1.33 -25.08 -41.01
C LYS A 433 2.09 -25.67 -39.84
N ILE A 434 1.55 -26.72 -39.23
CA ILE A 434 2.27 -27.46 -38.19
C ILE A 434 3.43 -28.23 -38.83
N GLU A 435 4.63 -28.04 -38.30
CA GLU A 435 5.84 -28.72 -38.78
C GLU A 435 6.16 -29.92 -37.88
N ILE A 436 6.22 -31.10 -38.46
CA ILE A 436 6.69 -32.32 -37.79
C ILE A 436 8.07 -32.65 -38.33
N SER A 437 9.08 -32.61 -37.46
CA SER A 437 10.46 -32.98 -37.77
C SER A 437 10.78 -34.34 -37.17
N ASN A 438 10.99 -35.36 -38.01
CA ASN A 438 11.40 -36.69 -37.57
C ASN A 438 12.79 -36.98 -38.14
N ASN A 439 13.80 -37.18 -37.28
CA ASN A 439 15.20 -37.40 -37.64
C ASN A 439 15.75 -36.39 -38.69
N GLY A 440 15.36 -35.11 -38.56
CA GLY A 440 15.82 -34.02 -39.45
C GLY A 440 15.00 -33.81 -40.72
N LYS A 441 14.04 -34.70 -41.04
CA LYS A 441 13.11 -34.51 -42.16
C LYS A 441 11.85 -33.77 -41.66
N VAL A 442 11.59 -32.59 -42.21
CA VAL A 442 10.43 -31.76 -41.86
C VAL A 442 9.27 -32.02 -42.81
N THR A 443 8.11 -32.37 -42.27
CA THR A 443 6.83 -32.49 -42.98
C THR A 443 5.85 -31.47 -42.45
N LYS A 444 5.13 -30.77 -43.34
CA LYS A 444 4.09 -29.82 -42.97
C LYS A 444 2.74 -30.53 -42.91
N PHE A 445 1.94 -30.20 -41.90
CA PHE A 445 0.62 -30.74 -41.65
C PHE A 445 -0.37 -29.61 -41.40
N ASP A 446 -1.52 -29.70 -42.06
CA ASP A 446 -2.64 -28.77 -41.95
C ASP A 446 -3.70 -29.42 -41.07
N LEU A 447 -3.75 -28.99 -39.81
CA LEU A 447 -4.65 -29.54 -38.80
C LEU A 447 -6.10 -29.15 -39.06
N ASP A 448 -6.34 -27.92 -39.53
CA ASP A 448 -7.68 -27.41 -39.80
C ASP A 448 -8.35 -28.20 -40.91
N LYS A 449 -7.62 -28.41 -42.01
CA LYS A 449 -8.10 -29.22 -43.13
C LYS A 449 -8.36 -30.67 -42.71
N TYR A 450 -7.52 -31.24 -41.85
CA TYR A 450 -7.71 -32.60 -41.36
C TYR A 450 -9.02 -32.74 -40.55
N ILE A 451 -9.26 -31.82 -39.60
CA ILE A 451 -10.46 -31.79 -38.76
C ILE A 451 -11.71 -31.54 -39.60
N LEU A 452 -11.69 -30.52 -40.47
CA LEU A 452 -12.85 -30.13 -41.29
C LEU A 452 -13.27 -31.21 -42.29
N GLN A 453 -12.31 -31.98 -42.83
CA GLN A 453 -12.59 -33.03 -43.80
C GLN A 453 -12.90 -34.38 -43.17
N SER A 454 -12.91 -34.49 -41.82
CA SER A 454 -13.07 -35.75 -41.09
C SER A 454 -12.20 -36.87 -41.66
N SER A 455 -10.93 -36.54 -41.93
CA SER A 455 -10.01 -37.47 -42.57
C SER A 455 -9.68 -38.66 -41.65
N PRO A 456 -9.51 -39.88 -42.19
CA PRO A 456 -9.17 -41.04 -41.37
C PRO A 456 -7.76 -40.90 -40.76
N HIS A 457 -7.55 -41.55 -39.61
CA HIS A 457 -6.28 -41.52 -38.84
C HIS A 457 -5.06 -41.97 -39.68
N SER A 458 -5.27 -42.76 -40.74
CA SER A 458 -4.22 -43.16 -41.67
C SER A 458 -3.54 -42.00 -42.42
N LYS A 459 -4.17 -40.82 -42.46
CA LYS A 459 -3.60 -39.60 -43.04
C LYS A 459 -2.78 -38.78 -42.06
N LEU A 460 -2.72 -39.15 -40.78
CA LEU A 460 -1.88 -38.46 -39.81
C LEU A 460 -0.40 -38.73 -40.08
N PRO A 461 0.47 -37.72 -39.92
CA PRO A 461 1.92 -37.92 -39.94
C PRO A 461 2.33 -38.91 -38.86
N ARG A 462 3.25 -39.83 -39.19
CA ARG A 462 3.80 -40.76 -38.21
C ARG A 462 4.70 -40.02 -37.22
N VAL A 463 4.47 -40.24 -35.94
CA VAL A 463 5.25 -39.68 -34.84
C VAL A 463 5.96 -40.81 -34.09
N SER A 464 7.20 -40.58 -33.67
CA SER A 464 8.01 -41.52 -32.89
C SER A 464 8.81 -40.78 -31.84
N ALA A 465 9.38 -41.48 -30.87
CA ALA A 465 10.33 -40.88 -29.95
C ALA A 465 11.46 -40.15 -30.71
N GLY A 466 11.80 -38.94 -30.26
CA GLY A 466 12.73 -38.03 -30.92
C GLY A 466 12.11 -37.06 -31.93
N THR A 467 10.83 -37.24 -32.30
CA THR A 467 10.12 -36.29 -33.16
C THR A 467 9.95 -34.92 -32.48
N VAL A 468 10.06 -33.85 -33.26
CA VAL A 468 9.79 -32.48 -32.84
C VAL A 468 8.60 -31.93 -33.62
N VAL A 469 7.53 -31.58 -32.92
CA VAL A 469 6.35 -30.91 -33.46
C VAL A 469 6.45 -29.42 -33.15
N ARG A 470 6.50 -28.59 -34.19
CA ARG A 470 6.56 -27.13 -34.09
C ARG A 470 5.25 -26.53 -34.59
N VAL A 471 4.55 -25.82 -33.71
CA VAL A 471 3.35 -25.05 -34.01
C VAL A 471 3.72 -23.56 -34.08
N HIS A 472 3.59 -22.95 -35.26
CA HIS A 472 3.94 -21.55 -35.44
C HIS A 472 2.85 -20.62 -34.89
N ALA A 473 3.19 -19.36 -34.63
CA ALA A 473 2.19 -18.32 -34.44
C ALA A 473 1.66 -17.84 -35.79
N LEU A 474 0.37 -17.49 -35.85
CA LEU A 474 -0.18 -16.63 -36.87
C LEU A 474 0.60 -15.31 -36.84
N PRO A 475 0.84 -14.68 -38.01
CA PRO A 475 1.38 -13.33 -38.05
C PRO A 475 0.48 -12.41 -37.22
N ASP A 476 1.05 -11.75 -36.21
CA ASP A 476 0.28 -10.82 -35.38
C ASP A 476 -0.27 -9.67 -36.24
N ASP A 477 -1.59 -9.53 -36.24
CA ASP A 477 -2.24 -8.31 -36.68
C ASP A 477 -1.90 -7.22 -35.64
N PRO A 478 -1.19 -6.15 -36.02
CA PRO A 478 -0.61 -5.16 -35.09
C PRO A 478 -1.63 -4.27 -34.36
N SER A 479 -2.92 -4.58 -34.41
CA SER A 479 -4.00 -3.82 -33.77
C SER A 479 -4.09 -4.00 -32.24
N ASP A 480 -3.43 -5.00 -31.63
CA ASP A 480 -3.43 -5.25 -30.17
C ASP A 480 -2.06 -5.02 -29.52
N ASN A 481 -1.44 -3.86 -29.75
CA ASN A 481 -0.12 -3.56 -29.20
C ASN A 481 -0.20 -2.75 -27.90
N LYS A 482 -0.70 -3.38 -26.83
CA LYS A 482 -0.49 -2.92 -25.46
C LYS A 482 1.00 -3.06 -25.10
N SER A 483 1.75 -1.97 -25.31
CA SER A 483 3.04 -1.64 -24.71
C SER A 483 3.89 -2.84 -24.24
N GLN A 484 4.52 -3.53 -25.19
CA GLN A 484 5.80 -4.19 -24.92
C GLN A 484 6.91 -3.35 -25.53
N TRP A 485 7.89 -2.99 -24.71
CA TRP A 485 9.15 -2.38 -25.16
C TRP A 485 9.92 -3.37 -26.03
N VAL A 486 9.52 -3.48 -27.30
CA VAL A 486 10.34 -4.05 -28.36
C VAL A 486 10.88 -2.88 -29.16
N SER A 487 12.19 -2.88 -29.38
CA SER A 487 12.93 -1.89 -30.16
C SER A 487 12.47 -1.90 -31.62
N GLN A 488 11.29 -1.35 -31.90
CA GLN A 488 10.82 -1.05 -33.24
C GLN A 488 11.65 0.12 -33.76
N SER A 489 12.27 -0.07 -34.92
CA SER A 489 13.04 0.98 -35.58
C SER A 489 12.10 2.15 -35.97
N SER A 490 12.61 3.38 -35.96
CA SER A 490 11.81 4.60 -36.20
C SER A 490 11.26 4.72 -37.62
N ASP A 491 11.77 3.90 -38.55
CA ASP A 491 11.34 3.82 -39.94
C ASP A 491 10.02 3.05 -40.15
N ALA A 492 9.56 2.31 -39.15
CA ALA A 492 8.31 1.54 -39.20
C ALA A 492 7.34 1.84 -38.02
N SER A 493 7.62 2.89 -37.25
CA SER A 493 6.84 3.24 -36.06
C SER A 493 6.58 4.73 -35.94
N ILE A 494 5.50 5.08 -35.25
CA ILE A 494 5.19 6.42 -34.76
C ILE A 494 5.33 6.45 -33.24
N TYR A 495 5.54 7.63 -32.67
CA TYR A 495 5.58 7.80 -31.22
C TYR A 495 4.42 8.67 -30.75
N VAL A 496 3.55 8.13 -29.89
CA VAL A 496 2.40 8.85 -29.34
C VAL A 496 2.59 9.00 -27.84
N PHE A 497 2.51 10.24 -27.32
CA PHE A 497 2.75 10.53 -25.90
C PHE A 497 2.02 11.79 -25.45
N GLY A 498 1.96 12.02 -24.12
CA GLY A 498 1.19 13.10 -23.51
C GLY A 498 -0.04 12.56 -22.77
N GLN A 499 -1.16 13.26 -22.83
CA GLN A 499 -2.41 12.91 -22.15
C GLN A 499 -3.26 11.90 -22.93
N ILE A 500 -2.75 10.68 -23.05
CA ILE A 500 -3.43 9.52 -23.66
C ILE A 500 -3.38 8.33 -22.71
N ASN A 501 -4.34 7.41 -22.82
CA ASN A 501 -4.44 6.28 -21.88
C ASN A 501 -3.27 5.29 -22.02
N ALA A 502 -2.69 5.14 -23.22
CA ALA A 502 -1.52 4.30 -23.46
C ALA A 502 -0.41 5.03 -24.25
N PRO A 503 0.54 5.74 -23.62
CA PRO A 503 1.67 6.35 -24.32
C PRO A 503 2.70 5.31 -24.76
N GLY A 504 3.27 5.44 -25.97
CA GLY A 504 4.21 4.45 -26.50
C GLY A 504 4.58 4.62 -27.99
N ARG A 505 5.46 3.73 -28.46
CA ARG A 505 5.77 3.57 -29.89
C ARG A 505 4.80 2.56 -30.50
N TYR A 506 4.13 2.95 -31.57
CA TYR A 506 3.16 2.13 -32.29
C TYR A 506 3.70 1.81 -33.67
N ARG A 507 3.57 0.54 -34.08
CA ARG A 507 3.87 0.16 -35.46
C ARG A 507 2.85 0.84 -36.36
N PHE A 508 3.34 1.49 -37.41
CA PHE A 508 2.51 2.27 -38.33
C PHE A 508 2.52 1.61 -39.71
N THR A 509 1.35 1.54 -40.34
CA THR A 509 1.19 1.16 -41.75
C THR A 509 0.51 2.30 -42.50
N LYS A 510 0.74 2.41 -43.82
CA LYS A 510 0.24 3.55 -44.61
C LYS A 510 -1.30 3.58 -44.73
N GLU A 511 -1.93 2.49 -44.38
CA GLU A 511 -3.39 2.31 -44.38
C GLU A 511 -4.04 2.82 -43.08
N MET A 512 -3.26 3.12 -42.03
CA MET A 512 -3.79 3.64 -40.77
C MET A 512 -4.08 5.14 -40.84
N HIS A 513 -5.30 5.52 -40.49
CA HIS A 513 -5.70 6.92 -40.35
C HIS A 513 -5.42 7.46 -38.95
N PHE A 514 -5.49 8.78 -38.78
CA PHE A 514 -5.22 9.44 -37.50
C PHE A 514 -6.09 8.92 -36.34
N LEU A 515 -7.36 8.60 -36.60
CA LEU A 515 -8.26 8.06 -35.59
C LEU A 515 -7.93 6.61 -35.22
N ASP A 516 -7.44 5.81 -36.16
CA ASP A 516 -6.98 4.43 -35.89
C ASP A 516 -5.78 4.46 -34.94
N ILE A 517 -4.87 5.41 -35.15
CA ILE A 517 -3.71 5.66 -34.29
C ILE A 517 -4.14 6.06 -32.88
N LEU A 518 -5.08 7.01 -32.75
CA LEU A 518 -5.59 7.43 -31.45
C LEU A 518 -6.32 6.29 -30.73
N SER A 519 -7.06 5.46 -31.47
CA SER A 519 -7.76 4.30 -30.93
C SER A 519 -6.76 3.24 -30.43
N ALA A 520 -5.68 3.01 -31.18
CA ALA A 520 -4.58 2.12 -30.75
C ALA A 520 -3.88 2.61 -29.47
N ALA A 521 -3.87 3.92 -29.23
CA ALA A 521 -3.36 4.54 -28.01
C ALA A 521 -4.39 4.61 -26.86
N ASP A 522 -5.53 3.91 -27.00
CA ASP A 522 -6.66 3.89 -26.07
C ASP A 522 -7.31 5.27 -25.85
N GLY A 523 -7.18 6.16 -26.83
CA GLY A 523 -7.78 7.49 -26.84
C GLY A 523 -7.14 8.52 -25.89
N PRO A 524 -7.54 9.81 -26.01
CA PRO A 524 -7.15 10.86 -25.08
C PRO A 524 -7.70 10.62 -23.67
N THR A 525 -6.95 11.01 -22.65
CA THR A 525 -7.45 11.01 -21.26
C THR A 525 -8.45 12.15 -21.03
N LYS A 526 -9.14 12.14 -19.88
CA LYS A 526 -10.04 13.23 -19.45
C LYS A 526 -9.33 14.60 -19.32
N ASP A 527 -8.02 14.59 -19.09
CA ASP A 527 -7.20 15.77 -18.87
C ASP A 527 -6.49 16.21 -20.16
N ALA A 528 -6.83 15.61 -21.31
CA ALA A 528 -6.25 15.94 -22.60
C ALA A 528 -6.80 17.26 -23.17
N ASP A 529 -5.93 18.10 -23.72
CA ASP A 529 -6.35 19.21 -24.58
C ASP A 529 -6.46 18.75 -26.03
N ILE A 530 -7.68 18.35 -26.41
CA ILE A 530 -8.04 17.89 -27.75
C ILE A 530 -8.07 19.01 -28.80
N HIS A 531 -7.90 20.28 -28.43
CA HIS A 531 -7.87 21.41 -29.36
C HIS A 531 -6.48 21.68 -29.93
N ASN A 532 -5.43 21.23 -29.24
CA ASN A 532 -4.03 21.60 -29.52
C ASN A 532 -3.11 20.38 -29.72
N ILE A 533 -3.61 19.31 -30.34
CA ILE A 533 -2.80 18.13 -30.64
C ILE A 533 -1.71 18.50 -31.63
N ARG A 534 -0.48 18.03 -31.41
CA ARG A 534 0.69 18.35 -32.24
C ARG A 534 1.24 17.09 -32.91
N VAL A 535 1.38 17.13 -34.22
CA VAL A 535 2.06 16.09 -34.99
C VAL A 535 3.36 16.66 -35.52
N THR A 536 4.48 16.12 -35.06
CA THR A 536 5.81 16.50 -35.52
C THR A 536 6.30 15.52 -36.57
N HIS A 537 6.47 15.99 -37.80
CA HIS A 537 6.98 15.18 -38.89
C HIS A 537 8.51 15.16 -38.91
N ARG A 538 9.11 13.99 -38.71
CA ARG A 538 10.57 13.79 -38.73
C ARG A 538 10.96 13.12 -40.04
N GLY A 539 11.90 13.69 -40.79
CA GLY A 539 12.38 13.12 -42.07
C GLY A 539 12.46 14.10 -43.24
N LEU A 540 11.93 15.31 -43.09
CA LEU A 540 12.32 16.46 -43.91
C LEU A 540 13.53 17.10 -43.23
N GLY A 541 14.46 17.72 -43.98
CA GLY A 541 15.69 18.33 -43.41
C GLY A 541 15.47 19.41 -42.34
N TYR A 542 14.20 19.70 -41.98
CA TYR A 542 13.72 20.50 -40.87
C TYR A 542 12.43 19.85 -40.30
N ALA A 543 12.20 19.98 -38.99
CA ALA A 543 10.98 19.47 -38.36
C ALA A 543 9.78 20.37 -38.71
N LYS A 544 8.73 19.78 -39.32
CA LYS A 544 7.43 20.45 -39.54
C LYS A 544 6.46 20.02 -38.45
N VAL A 545 5.78 20.98 -37.79
CA VAL A 545 4.77 20.70 -36.77
C VAL A 545 3.39 21.06 -37.33
N SER A 546 2.52 20.06 -37.42
CA SER A 546 1.10 20.23 -37.76
C SER A 546 0.30 20.31 -36.46
N LYS A 547 -0.65 21.24 -36.39
CA LYS A 547 -1.59 21.36 -35.25
C LYS A 547 -2.94 20.79 -35.68
N LEU A 548 -3.58 20.05 -34.78
CA LEU A 548 -4.88 19.45 -34.97
C LEU A 548 -5.81 19.87 -33.83
N ASN A 549 -6.99 20.36 -34.22
CA ASN A 549 -8.13 20.53 -33.32
C ASN A 549 -9.13 19.38 -33.55
N LEU A 550 -9.06 18.38 -32.69
CA LEU A 550 -9.90 17.19 -32.76
C LEU A 550 -11.33 17.47 -32.28
N SER A 551 -11.54 18.47 -31.41
CA SER A 551 -12.90 18.90 -31.02
C SER A 551 -13.68 19.39 -32.23
N LEU A 552 -13.04 20.19 -33.08
CA LEU A 552 -13.64 20.70 -34.30
C LEU A 552 -14.06 19.56 -35.24
N TYR A 553 -13.24 18.51 -35.35
CA TYR A 553 -13.61 17.30 -36.11
C TYR A 553 -14.86 16.61 -35.54
N PHE A 554 -14.98 16.45 -34.21
CA PHE A 554 -16.17 15.85 -33.61
C PHE A 554 -17.43 16.71 -33.76
N GLU A 555 -17.28 18.02 -33.90
CA GLU A 555 -18.38 18.96 -34.14
C GLU A 555 -18.82 18.98 -35.61
N THR A 556 -17.88 18.98 -36.55
CA THR A 556 -18.16 19.18 -37.99
C THR A 556 -18.16 17.91 -38.82
N GLY A 557 -17.47 16.87 -38.37
CA GLY A 557 -17.19 15.66 -39.14
C GLY A 557 -16.23 15.86 -40.32
N ASP A 558 -15.56 17.02 -40.42
CA ASP A 558 -14.69 17.36 -41.55
C ASP A 558 -13.36 16.61 -41.47
N GLU A 559 -13.21 15.56 -42.28
CA GLU A 559 -12.00 14.74 -42.35
C GLU A 559 -10.77 15.51 -42.84
N SER A 560 -10.93 16.63 -43.55
CA SER A 560 -9.80 17.42 -44.05
C SER A 560 -8.95 18.05 -42.94
N ILE A 561 -9.49 18.08 -41.73
CA ILE A 561 -8.82 18.55 -40.51
C ILE A 561 -7.79 17.53 -40.00
N LEU A 562 -8.00 16.23 -40.27
CA LEU A 562 -7.15 15.15 -39.76
C LEU A 562 -5.80 15.12 -40.52
N PRO A 563 -4.65 15.13 -39.82
CA PRO A 563 -3.34 15.16 -40.46
C PRO A 563 -2.94 13.80 -41.03
N ASP A 564 -2.28 13.81 -42.19
CA ASP A 564 -1.59 12.63 -42.73
C ASP A 564 -0.35 12.30 -41.90
N VAL A 565 -0.33 11.11 -41.28
CA VAL A 565 0.79 10.63 -40.45
C VAL A 565 1.73 9.74 -41.27
N ARG A 566 3.03 9.80 -40.99
CA ARG A 566 4.08 9.01 -41.63
C ARG A 566 4.93 8.26 -40.60
N PRO A 567 5.63 7.17 -40.98
CA PRO A 567 6.60 6.54 -40.09
C PRO A 567 7.65 7.55 -39.62
N GLY A 568 7.99 7.50 -38.33
CA GLY A 568 8.91 8.43 -37.67
C GLY A 568 8.25 9.66 -37.07
N ASP A 569 6.98 9.92 -37.38
CA ASP A 569 6.22 11.02 -36.80
C ASP A 569 6.02 10.83 -35.30
N THR A 570 5.93 11.96 -34.60
CA THR A 570 5.71 11.97 -33.17
C THR A 570 4.53 12.87 -32.81
N ILE A 571 3.50 12.25 -32.23
CA ILE A 571 2.20 12.82 -31.89
C ILE A 571 2.19 13.12 -30.40
N TYR A 572 1.92 14.38 -30.06
CA TYR A 572 1.88 14.87 -28.69
C TYR A 572 0.50 15.42 -28.36
N ILE A 573 -0.12 14.90 -27.31
CA ILE A 573 -1.41 15.35 -26.80
C ILE A 573 -1.13 16.13 -25.49
N PRO A 574 -1.27 17.46 -25.47
CA PRO A 574 -1.02 18.24 -24.28
C PRO A 574 -2.08 18.02 -23.19
N GLU A 575 -1.75 18.44 -21.97
CA GLU A 575 -2.67 18.47 -20.83
C GLU A 575 -3.47 19.76 -20.81
N LYS A 576 -4.76 19.64 -20.53
CA LYS A 576 -5.67 20.76 -20.29
C LYS A 576 -5.17 21.54 -19.08
N ASP A 577 -5.19 22.86 -19.18
CA ASP A 577 -4.89 23.80 -18.09
C ASP A 577 -3.43 23.87 -17.56
N LYS A 578 -2.42 23.25 -18.21
CA LYS A 578 -1.00 23.54 -17.92
C LYS A 578 -0.48 24.77 -18.67
N ASN A 579 -0.92 25.90 -18.15
CA ASN A 579 -0.86 27.22 -18.78
C ASN A 579 0.54 27.91 -18.76
N TRP A 580 1.67 27.20 -18.60
CA TRP A 580 3.00 27.85 -18.51
C TRP A 580 4.06 27.41 -19.54
N LEU A 581 3.79 26.40 -20.38
CA LEU A 581 4.74 25.93 -21.40
C LEU A 581 4.28 26.11 -22.85
N ASP A 582 3.07 26.65 -23.08
CA ASP A 582 2.49 26.78 -24.43
C ASP A 582 1.77 28.13 -24.66
N ARG A 583 2.32 29.25 -24.16
CA ARG A 583 1.75 30.57 -24.44
C ARG A 583 2.44 31.25 -25.62
N SER A 584 1.75 31.27 -26.75
CA SER A 584 2.11 32.04 -27.94
C SER A 584 2.37 33.52 -27.57
N LYS A 585 3.34 34.19 -28.21
CA LYS A 585 3.60 35.63 -27.96
C LYS A 585 2.35 36.49 -28.22
N GLU A 586 1.43 35.95 -29.02
CA GLU A 586 0.23 36.57 -29.57
C GLU A 586 -0.97 36.56 -28.60
N SER A 587 -0.84 36.05 -27.36
CA SER A 587 -1.93 36.07 -26.34
C SER A 587 -1.51 36.61 -24.96
N THR A 588 -0.34 37.26 -24.88
CA THR A 588 0.17 37.82 -23.61
C THR A 588 0.64 39.26 -23.78
N VAL A 589 0.53 40.06 -22.72
CA VAL A 589 1.16 41.39 -22.63
C VAL A 589 2.35 41.30 -21.66
N ARG A 590 3.45 41.98 -21.97
CA ARG A 590 4.63 42.05 -21.12
C ARG A 590 4.54 43.29 -20.23
N VAL A 591 4.69 43.14 -18.93
CA VAL A 591 4.84 44.26 -17.98
C VAL A 591 6.26 44.22 -17.41
N LEU A 592 7.01 45.30 -17.61
CA LEU A 592 8.43 45.43 -17.25
C LEU A 592 8.68 46.73 -16.48
N GLY A 593 9.78 46.75 -15.74
CA GLY A 593 10.23 47.93 -14.99
C GLY A 593 9.79 47.91 -13.53
N GLU A 594 9.53 49.09 -12.97
CA GLU A 594 9.24 49.33 -11.56
C GLU A 594 7.79 48.97 -11.17
N VAL A 595 7.51 47.67 -11.14
CA VAL A 595 6.27 47.06 -10.64
C VAL A 595 6.61 45.96 -9.64
N HIS A 596 5.66 45.59 -8.77
CA HIS A 596 5.91 44.55 -7.75
C HIS A 596 6.16 43.16 -8.33
N ALA A 597 5.54 42.83 -9.47
CA ALA A 597 5.74 41.57 -10.18
C ALA A 597 5.96 41.84 -11.69
N PRO A 598 7.20 42.05 -12.16
CA PRO A 598 7.45 42.15 -13.60
C PRO A 598 7.30 40.77 -14.27
N GLY A 599 6.65 40.70 -15.43
CA GLY A 599 6.32 39.41 -16.04
C GLY A 599 5.47 39.46 -17.31
N ARG A 600 5.00 38.29 -17.73
CA ARG A 600 4.04 38.13 -18.84
C ARG A 600 2.66 37.83 -18.26
N TYR A 601 1.67 38.64 -18.65
CA TYR A 601 0.30 38.56 -18.17
C TYR A 601 -0.62 38.09 -19.29
N VAL A 602 -1.63 37.31 -18.93
CA VAL A 602 -2.64 36.86 -19.88
C VAL A 602 -3.46 38.07 -20.28
N PHE A 603 -3.67 38.27 -21.58
CA PHE A 603 -4.43 39.41 -22.08
C PHE A 603 -5.67 38.92 -22.81
N ASN A 604 -6.80 39.55 -22.54
CA ASN A 604 -8.02 39.43 -23.32
C ASN A 604 -8.48 40.82 -23.78
N ASP A 605 -9.31 40.88 -24.82
CA ASP A 605 -9.72 42.15 -25.45
C ASP A 605 -10.56 43.06 -24.53
N ASN A 606 -10.98 42.57 -23.36
CA ASN A 606 -11.73 43.34 -22.37
C ASN A 606 -10.83 43.94 -21.27
N MET A 607 -9.52 43.63 -21.25
CA MET A 607 -8.58 44.11 -20.26
C MET A 607 -7.98 45.47 -20.64
N THR A 608 -7.77 46.32 -19.63
CA THR A 608 -7.11 47.62 -19.75
C THR A 608 -5.68 47.60 -19.23
N ILE A 609 -4.92 48.67 -19.45
CA ILE A 609 -3.61 48.85 -18.84
C ILE A 609 -3.66 48.84 -17.29
N LEU A 610 -4.79 49.26 -16.70
CA LEU A 610 -4.96 49.28 -15.25
C LEU A 610 -5.09 47.87 -14.69
N ASP A 611 -5.84 47.00 -15.37
CA ASP A 611 -6.00 45.60 -14.98
C ASP A 611 -4.65 44.88 -15.02
N LEU A 612 -3.85 45.15 -16.05
CA LEU A 612 -2.50 44.58 -16.19
C LEU A 612 -1.52 45.10 -15.14
N LEU A 613 -1.58 46.39 -14.78
CA LEU A 613 -0.78 46.94 -13.69
C LEU A 613 -1.22 46.37 -12.34
N ALA A 614 -2.52 46.15 -12.13
CA ALA A 614 -3.05 45.55 -10.91
C ALA A 614 -2.64 44.07 -10.78
N GLU A 615 -2.73 43.28 -11.86
CA GLU A 615 -2.23 41.91 -11.89
C GLU A 615 -0.72 41.84 -11.64
N ALA A 616 0.03 42.85 -12.09
CA ALA A 616 1.46 43.00 -11.80
C ALA A 616 1.76 43.47 -10.36
N GLY A 617 0.75 43.54 -9.50
CA GLY A 617 0.87 43.98 -8.11
C GLY A 617 0.96 45.49 -7.92
N GLY A 618 0.76 46.28 -8.98
CA GLY A 618 0.85 47.73 -8.99
C GLY A 618 2.27 48.27 -9.24
N PRO A 619 2.40 49.57 -9.58
CA PRO A 619 3.70 50.26 -9.62
C PRO A 619 4.35 50.27 -8.23
N SER A 620 5.68 50.08 -8.17
CA SER A 620 6.43 50.16 -6.92
C SER A 620 6.56 51.61 -6.41
N ASP A 621 7.00 51.79 -5.16
CA ASP A 621 7.23 53.13 -4.59
C ASP A 621 8.29 53.94 -5.36
N SER A 622 9.20 53.27 -6.06
CA SER A 622 10.26 53.84 -6.91
C SER A 622 9.80 54.10 -8.37
N ALA A 623 8.56 53.79 -8.71
CA ALA A 623 8.05 53.88 -10.08
C ALA A 623 7.78 55.31 -10.55
N TYR A 624 8.18 55.62 -11.79
CA TYR A 624 7.83 56.87 -12.46
C TYR A 624 6.47 56.78 -13.14
N VAL A 625 5.42 56.84 -12.32
CA VAL A 625 4.01 56.65 -12.70
C VAL A 625 3.43 57.71 -13.65
N GLU A 626 4.13 58.83 -13.85
CA GLU A 626 3.71 59.88 -14.79
C GLU A 626 4.05 59.54 -16.25
N LYS A 627 4.93 58.55 -16.50
CA LYS A 627 5.44 58.24 -17.83
C LYS A 627 5.50 56.74 -18.12
N ILE A 628 4.40 56.03 -17.83
CA ILE A 628 4.28 54.62 -18.18
C ILE A 628 4.20 54.49 -19.70
N SER A 629 5.04 53.66 -20.31
CA SER A 629 5.14 53.56 -21.77
C SER A 629 4.59 52.23 -22.27
N VAL A 630 3.65 52.29 -23.22
CA VAL A 630 3.15 51.12 -23.94
C VAL A 630 3.84 51.08 -25.30
N VAL A 631 4.59 50.02 -25.55
CA VAL A 631 5.37 49.82 -26.78
C VAL A 631 4.79 48.65 -27.55
N ASN A 632 4.28 48.94 -28.75
CA ASN A 632 3.88 47.92 -29.71
C ASN A 632 5.05 47.60 -30.67
N MET A 633 5.45 46.33 -30.73
CA MET A 633 6.59 45.87 -31.56
C MET A 633 6.15 45.23 -32.89
N SER A 634 4.87 45.35 -33.25
CA SER A 634 4.31 44.70 -34.44
C SER A 634 4.53 45.56 -35.69
N CYS A 635 5.63 45.27 -36.39
CA CYS A 635 5.90 45.56 -37.81
C CYS A 635 5.92 47.04 -38.28
N CYS A 636 7.12 47.45 -38.70
CA CYS A 636 7.51 48.60 -39.54
C CYS A 636 7.52 50.03 -38.96
N GLN A 637 6.81 50.38 -37.88
CA GLN A 637 7.10 51.59 -37.09
C GLN A 637 6.69 51.39 -35.62
N GLY A 638 7.65 51.47 -34.69
CA GLY A 638 7.36 51.35 -33.26
C GLY A 638 6.52 52.51 -32.77
N GLN A 639 5.26 52.25 -32.39
CA GLN A 639 4.41 53.23 -31.72
C GLN A 639 4.57 53.06 -30.22
N ALA A 640 5.21 54.05 -29.58
CA ALA A 640 5.25 54.17 -28.12
C ALA A 640 4.19 55.18 -27.69
N ARG A 641 3.27 54.75 -26.81
CA ARG A 641 2.26 55.63 -26.19
C ARG A 641 2.63 55.83 -24.74
N VAL A 642 2.48 57.06 -24.24
CA VAL A 642 2.75 57.39 -22.84
C VAL A 642 1.42 57.50 -22.11
N PHE A 643 1.35 56.90 -20.93
CA PHE A 643 0.23 56.95 -20.02
C PHE A 643 0.67 57.56 -18.68
N ASN A 644 -0.06 58.58 -18.24
CA ASN A 644 0.17 59.26 -16.98
C ASN A 644 -0.86 58.78 -15.95
N LEU A 645 -0.43 57.89 -15.06
CA LEU A 645 -1.32 57.30 -14.06
C LEU A 645 -1.76 58.34 -13.00
N VAL A 646 -0.92 59.34 -12.71
CA VAL A 646 -1.23 60.39 -11.73
C VAL A 646 -2.35 61.31 -12.24
N GLU A 647 -2.29 61.66 -13.52
CA GLU A 647 -3.31 62.48 -14.17
C GLU A 647 -4.62 61.71 -14.27
N PHE A 648 -4.57 60.45 -14.73
CA PHE A 648 -5.75 59.59 -14.77
C PHE A 648 -6.41 59.40 -13.40
N SER A 649 -5.63 59.23 -12.33
CA SER A 649 -6.16 59.11 -10.97
C SER A 649 -6.91 60.37 -10.50
N LYS A 650 -6.64 61.54 -11.10
CA LYS A 650 -7.30 62.81 -10.75
C LYS A 650 -8.53 63.08 -11.61
N THR A 651 -8.48 62.73 -12.90
CA THR A 651 -9.54 63.04 -13.87
C THR A 651 -10.54 61.90 -14.06
N ALA A 652 -10.12 60.66 -13.80
CA ALA A 652 -10.85 59.42 -14.09
C ALA A 652 -11.35 59.32 -15.55
N ASN A 653 -10.68 60.00 -16.48
CA ASN A 653 -11.09 60.07 -17.87
C ASN A 653 -10.65 58.81 -18.63
N ILE A 654 -11.61 57.91 -18.90
CA ILE A 654 -11.35 56.63 -19.56
C ILE A 654 -10.79 56.76 -20.98
N TYR A 655 -10.99 57.91 -21.64
CA TYR A 655 -10.46 58.18 -22.97
C TYR A 655 -8.94 58.40 -22.98
N ASP A 656 -8.33 58.61 -21.81
CA ASP A 656 -6.87 58.76 -21.66
C ASP A 656 -6.17 57.40 -21.53
N LEU A 657 -6.92 56.28 -21.45
CA LEU A 657 -6.34 54.94 -21.38
C LEU A 657 -5.81 54.51 -22.76
N PRO A 658 -4.52 54.12 -22.88
CA PRO A 658 -4.00 53.58 -24.12
C PRO A 658 -4.65 52.22 -24.44
N VAL A 659 -5.08 52.05 -25.68
CA VAL A 659 -5.52 50.74 -26.18
C VAL A 659 -4.33 49.78 -26.22
N ILE A 660 -4.48 48.64 -25.56
CA ILE A 660 -3.49 47.56 -25.48
C ILE A 660 -3.86 46.43 -26.45
N ARG A 661 -2.86 45.76 -27.02
CA ARG A 661 -3.02 44.55 -27.83
C ARG A 661 -2.12 43.44 -27.30
N ALA A 662 -2.51 42.20 -27.57
CA ALA A 662 -1.64 41.07 -27.30
C ALA A 662 -0.29 41.24 -28.02
N GLY A 663 0.80 41.01 -27.29
CA GLY A 663 2.18 41.25 -27.75
C GLY A 663 2.77 42.61 -27.33
N ASP A 664 1.97 43.54 -26.81
CA ASP A 664 2.48 44.83 -26.31
C ASP A 664 3.40 44.66 -25.11
N THR A 665 4.28 45.65 -24.92
CA THR A 665 5.14 45.77 -23.75
C THR A 665 4.82 47.07 -23.00
N ILE A 666 4.34 46.93 -21.77
CA ILE A 666 4.16 48.01 -20.81
C ILE A 666 5.46 48.14 -20.03
N TYR A 667 6.10 49.30 -20.09
CA TYR A 667 7.30 49.65 -19.35
C TYR A 667 7.01 50.74 -18.32
N VAL A 668 7.28 50.45 -17.06
CA VAL A 668 7.19 51.39 -15.94
C VAL A 668 8.60 51.85 -15.57
N PRO A 669 9.01 53.09 -15.90
CA PRO A 669 10.37 53.55 -15.64
C PRO A 669 10.65 53.75 -14.14
N HIS A 670 11.93 53.84 -13.76
CA HIS A 670 12.33 54.26 -12.41
C HIS A 670 12.25 55.79 -12.25
N LYS A 671 11.98 56.31 -11.04
CA LYS A 671 11.89 57.75 -10.73
C LYS A 671 13.15 58.54 -11.10
N ASP A 672 14.32 57.91 -11.02
CA ASP A 672 15.61 58.51 -11.44
C ASP A 672 15.68 58.77 -12.94
N GLU A 673 14.81 58.15 -13.74
CA GLU A 673 14.70 58.44 -15.17
C GLU A 673 13.93 59.73 -15.46
N SER A 674 13.31 60.35 -14.44
CA SER A 674 12.65 61.64 -14.54
C SER A 674 13.62 62.74 -14.97
N PHE A 675 13.12 63.72 -15.71
CA PHE A 675 13.93 64.82 -16.20
C PHE A 675 14.59 65.61 -15.06
N ALA A 676 13.88 65.80 -13.95
CA ALA A 676 14.37 66.51 -12.77
C ALA A 676 15.58 65.80 -12.13
N GLU A 677 15.53 64.47 -11.98
CA GLU A 677 16.66 63.72 -11.40
C GLU A 677 17.84 63.58 -12.37
N LYS A 678 17.60 63.40 -13.67
CA LYS A 678 18.68 63.45 -14.68
C LYS A 678 19.41 64.80 -14.70
N ALA A 679 18.66 65.91 -14.57
CA ALA A 679 19.25 67.25 -14.46
C ALA A 679 20.06 67.42 -13.17
N ARG A 680 19.56 66.90 -12.05
CA ARG A 680 20.24 66.93 -10.75
C ARG A 680 21.55 66.11 -10.76
N ALA A 681 21.52 64.91 -11.33
CA ALA A 681 22.68 64.05 -11.49
C ALA A 681 23.75 64.70 -12.38
N GLY A 682 23.36 65.24 -13.55
CA GLY A 682 24.29 65.95 -14.43
C GLY A 682 24.95 67.17 -13.76
N LEU A 683 24.20 67.93 -12.94
CA LEU A 683 24.75 69.05 -12.18
C LEU A 683 25.75 68.60 -11.11
N ARG A 684 25.46 67.46 -10.44
CA ARG A 684 26.35 66.84 -9.45
C ARG A 684 27.64 66.33 -10.10
N ASP A 685 27.56 65.70 -11.26
CA ASP A 685 28.73 65.20 -11.99
C ASP A 685 29.62 66.36 -12.46
N LEU A 686 29.04 67.46 -12.94
CA LEU A 686 29.79 68.68 -13.25
C LEU A 686 30.47 69.27 -12.01
N LEU A 687 29.80 69.28 -10.86
CA LEU A 687 30.37 69.72 -9.59
C LEU A 687 31.49 68.79 -9.11
N GLN A 688 31.38 67.48 -9.32
CA GLN A 688 32.44 66.50 -9.00
C GLN A 688 33.65 66.62 -9.92
N ILE A 689 33.43 66.82 -11.23
CA ILE A 689 34.52 67.02 -12.19
C ILE A 689 35.26 68.32 -11.85
N THR A 690 34.53 69.41 -11.59
CA THR A 690 35.16 70.69 -11.22
C THR A 690 35.92 70.60 -9.89
N THR A 691 35.37 69.95 -8.86
CA THR A 691 36.10 69.74 -7.60
C THR A 691 37.32 68.83 -7.78
N THR A 692 37.24 67.80 -8.62
CA THR A 692 38.39 66.93 -8.93
C THR A 692 39.47 67.67 -9.69
N ILE A 693 39.12 68.52 -10.66
CA ILE A 693 40.06 69.39 -11.38
C ILE A 693 40.71 70.39 -10.43
N VAL A 694 39.95 70.97 -9.49
CA VAL A 694 40.48 71.89 -8.47
C VAL A 694 41.43 71.16 -7.51
N LEU A 695 41.12 69.92 -7.11
CA LEU A 695 41.98 69.09 -6.26
C LEU A 695 43.28 68.65 -6.95
N ILE A 696 43.22 68.31 -8.24
CA ILE A 696 44.41 67.96 -9.03
C ILE A 696 45.27 69.20 -9.34
N GLY A 697 44.65 70.38 -9.51
CA GLY A 697 45.37 71.64 -9.71
C GLY A 697 45.97 72.25 -8.43
N ALA A 698 45.64 71.70 -7.26
CA ALA A 698 46.14 72.16 -5.96
C ALA A 698 47.21 71.23 -5.33
N LEU A 699 47.54 70.12 -6.00
CA LEU A 699 48.69 69.24 -5.73
C LEU A 699 49.85 69.61 -6.67
#